data_AF-W7TDK0-F1
#
_entry.id   AF-W7TDK0-F1
#
_cell.length_a   1.000
_cell.length_b   1.000
_cell.length_c   1.000
_cell.angle_alpha   90.00
_cell.angle_beta   90.00
_cell.angle_gamma   90.00
#
_symmetry.space_group_name_H-M   'P 1'
#
loop_
_entity.id
_entity.type
_entity.pdbx_description
1 polymer ?
#
loop_
_entity_poly.entity_id
_entity_poly.type
_entity_poly.pdbx_seq_one_letter_code
_entity_poly.pdbx_strand_id
1 'polypeptide(L)'
;MSAASPSSSRSSTASPSSSIASSVTSSISSSSSPATTSATTPWGERQRHTQVDEKTKGDWVAVQKKTFTRWANAHLRRRGQVEINDLFADTSDGIRLMQLLEVIGGDSIYSLCKRKYNPAPKFRIHKLENCNLIFEYLRKKELQLTNIGSTDIVDSNEKLILGLMWTIILRFAVAENGKQGLLLWLQRSTAGYPGVHVHNFDLSWTDGRAFLALIHKYRPDVLPADAVSRLKKEGGKEDAKQQVALAFQLARDELEIDALLDPEDVVDTAKPDEKSMIAYLSQFFNKFASLTRKQALVESIVKAVGVARKHDTLLSDYERESQELKTWLQARTRRWEALGGMGRTTEDVKAQLDALHVYRREEKVQQKAKLLRLTSVLGQLRGSQRNHNRPLYAPPPGMGDKDLWEEDWPALEAAEGRYEKACIEKYAGFSVIDFALTKVQNKLSKLEPWLESRTSYFTTALPRPPVKGSDGGEDENGECKSALVVSIPSLEQRLSSHAAFESQVDVYEALLSESRRLLSGELSEEHAGVGLTKGRVAVAAETMANLKDKAKDFKVGVEARLQLEKKLEHAANRYVTLAEKVGFVVDEVEEAMAEPLLGNNVEEVEALESRFSTVSATFQNLSPVMKELAELSALLIEHGRADRVGEERQTTAPAVLLATHVRVVEDVSKHTTALAQAREETSRRVQAREAFATAARALNAFVQRLTEKSNLGGRRSSLQPEEVKNELKSLQAIYDGEGKTLMASVESASAEQEAAGVVANGFVTDTVYSLRKAYEDLGKLLEAQITDCLTAEAALLSQTAESNEQWKEITRVFHALEEEKRGVLTAKAFKEGLQALGVLLEDSEADVQFRKVGGKEKVNGMTLAEFGSVVTAALTAGSSSDDIMAAFKAISLSETEKEEGKEGLISGEVIKASFAGHGDIAEYIEAHMPQKGTKVVKRRRTRTRGAEGEEGKTGESQKEGEEKGEKEEVEVPMFEYASFVHHIFAR
;
A
#
# COMPACT_ATOMS: atom_id res chain seq x y z
N MET A 1 31.39 -47.78 -33.99
CA MET A 1 32.47 -47.93 -34.99
C MET A 1 33.54 -46.87 -34.69
N SER A 2 34.71 -46.91 -35.36
CA SER A 2 35.89 -46.08 -35.06
C SER A 2 35.61 -44.56 -35.07
N ALA A 3 36.29 -43.67 -34.32
CA ALA A 3 37.63 -43.61 -33.70
C ALA A 3 38.80 -43.22 -34.64
N ALA A 4 39.75 -42.41 -34.11
CA ALA A 4 40.98 -41.85 -34.74
C ALA A 4 40.72 -40.83 -35.88
N SER A 5 41.57 -39.82 -36.21
CA SER A 5 42.81 -39.17 -35.68
C SER A 5 43.03 -37.88 -36.54
N PRO A 6 44.20 -37.18 -36.66
CA PRO A 6 45.44 -37.03 -35.86
C PRO A 6 45.59 -35.56 -35.31
N SER A 7 46.58 -35.05 -34.56
CA SER A 7 47.95 -35.40 -34.10
C SER A 7 49.18 -34.94 -34.93
N SER A 8 49.82 -33.82 -34.57
CA SER A 8 51.30 -33.54 -34.61
C SER A 8 51.64 -32.05 -34.36
N SER A 9 52.86 -31.58 -34.03
CA SER A 9 53.84 -32.05 -33.01
C SER A 9 55.05 -31.08 -32.84
N ARG A 10 55.55 -30.90 -31.59
CA ARG A 10 56.96 -30.58 -31.21
C ARG A 10 57.57 -29.20 -31.59
N SER A 11 58.61 -28.67 -30.90
CA SER A 11 59.26 -29.00 -29.59
C SER A 11 60.30 -27.97 -29.10
N SER A 12 60.62 -28.03 -27.79
CA SER A 12 61.91 -27.69 -27.12
C SER A 12 62.36 -26.23 -27.03
N THR A 13 63.14 -25.77 -26.04
CA THR A 13 63.79 -26.42 -24.86
C THR A 13 63.08 -25.99 -23.53
N ALA A 14 63.58 -25.92 -22.28
CA ALA A 14 64.89 -26.13 -21.61
C ALA A 14 64.71 -26.47 -20.09
N SER A 15 65.80 -26.61 -19.32
CA SER A 15 65.87 -26.61 -17.82
C SER A 15 67.29 -26.17 -17.38
N PRO A 16 67.56 -25.86 -16.09
CA PRO A 16 68.00 -26.91 -15.14
C PRO A 16 67.64 -26.67 -13.63
N SER A 17 68.28 -27.49 -12.78
CA SER A 17 68.21 -27.64 -11.30
C SER A 17 68.90 -26.49 -10.51
N SER A 18 68.98 -26.42 -9.16
CA SER A 18 69.20 -27.50 -8.18
C SER A 18 68.90 -27.22 -6.67
N SER A 19 68.91 -28.35 -5.93
CA SER A 19 68.93 -28.61 -4.47
C SER A 19 69.88 -27.76 -3.59
N ILE A 20 69.70 -27.65 -2.25
CA ILE A 20 70.21 -28.61 -1.23
C ILE A 20 69.55 -28.45 0.17
N ALA A 21 69.43 -29.62 0.81
CA ALA A 21 69.04 -30.10 2.15
C ALA A 21 69.45 -29.38 3.48
N SER A 22 68.77 -29.81 4.57
CA SER A 22 69.21 -29.96 6.00
C SER A 22 69.74 -28.71 6.76
N SER A 23 69.49 -28.50 8.06
CA SER A 23 68.66 -29.16 9.10
C SER A 23 68.70 -28.34 10.40
N VAL A 24 67.81 -28.61 11.37
CA VAL A 24 68.03 -28.79 12.84
C VAL A 24 66.80 -28.37 13.68
N THR A 25 66.66 -29.01 14.85
CA THR A 25 65.66 -28.89 15.92
C THR A 25 65.17 -27.46 16.26
N SER A 26 63.96 -27.25 16.80
CA SER A 26 63.44 -27.89 18.03
C SER A 26 61.93 -27.70 18.28
N SER A 27 61.37 -28.56 19.13
CA SER A 27 60.00 -28.50 19.69
C SER A 27 59.83 -27.26 20.61
N ILE A 28 58.63 -26.84 21.06
CA ILE A 28 57.73 -27.57 21.96
C ILE A 28 56.25 -27.16 21.79
N SER A 29 55.42 -28.20 21.90
CA SER A 29 53.98 -28.34 22.16
C SER A 29 53.24 -27.27 22.99
N SER A 30 51.93 -27.19 22.74
CA SER A 30 50.90 -26.62 23.63
C SER A 30 50.51 -27.56 24.79
N SER A 31 50.06 -27.03 25.94
CA SER A 31 48.95 -27.60 26.73
C SER A 31 48.55 -26.79 27.99
N SER A 32 47.24 -26.71 28.24
CA SER A 32 46.50 -26.66 29.53
C SER A 32 47.00 -25.88 30.78
N SER A 33 46.07 -25.13 31.39
CA SER A 33 46.06 -24.67 32.80
C SER A 33 46.12 -25.85 33.81
N PRO A 34 46.40 -25.62 35.12
CA PRO A 34 45.29 -25.32 36.06
C PRO A 34 45.63 -24.56 37.36
N ALA A 35 44.56 -24.24 38.11
CA ALA A 35 44.40 -24.24 39.59
C ALA A 35 45.28 -23.38 40.55
N THR A 36 44.53 -22.67 41.40
CA THR A 36 44.79 -22.22 42.78
C THR A 36 45.97 -22.82 43.54
N THR A 37 46.88 -21.97 44.02
CA THR A 37 47.67 -22.19 45.25
C THR A 37 47.92 -20.86 46.00
N SER A 38 48.11 -20.94 47.32
CA SER A 38 48.42 -19.79 48.19
C SER A 38 49.93 -19.61 48.37
N ALA A 39 50.47 -18.40 48.11
CA ALA A 39 51.86 -18.08 48.41
C ALA A 39 52.09 -16.60 48.81
N THR A 40 52.44 -16.42 50.08
CA THR A 40 53.62 -15.68 50.56
C THR A 40 54.02 -14.36 49.87
N THR A 41 53.81 -13.24 50.57
CA THR A 41 54.38 -11.92 50.21
C THR A 41 55.91 -11.86 50.40
N PRO A 42 56.70 -11.43 49.39
CA PRO A 42 58.14 -11.23 49.53
C PRO A 42 58.47 -9.81 50.03
N TRP A 43 58.77 -9.66 51.33
CA TRP A 43 59.44 -8.48 51.89
C TRP A 43 60.62 -8.94 52.74
N GLY A 44 61.81 -8.98 52.13
CA GLY A 44 62.96 -9.69 52.69
C GLY A 44 64.33 -9.20 52.24
N GLU A 45 64.49 -7.91 51.92
CA GLU A 45 65.81 -7.35 51.59
C GLU A 45 66.09 -6.01 52.28
N ARG A 46 67.30 -5.88 52.84
CA ARG A 46 67.71 -4.77 53.72
C ARG A 46 68.76 -3.91 53.02
N GLN A 47 68.33 -2.88 52.32
CA GLN A 47 69.24 -1.79 51.94
C GLN A 47 69.54 -0.90 53.16
N ARG A 48 70.79 -0.44 53.27
CA ARG A 48 71.28 0.35 54.42
C ARG A 48 71.29 1.85 54.10
N HIS A 49 71.19 2.64 55.17
CA HIS A 49 71.35 4.09 55.17
C HIS A 49 72.46 4.62 54.25
N THR A 50 72.10 5.56 53.39
CA THR A 50 72.85 6.81 53.24
C THR A 50 72.32 7.84 54.25
N GLN A 51 73.11 8.88 54.54
CA GLN A 51 72.70 9.96 55.44
C GLN A 51 71.81 10.98 54.71
N VAL A 52 70.70 11.37 55.35
CA VAL A 52 69.87 12.54 55.01
C VAL A 52 69.48 13.20 56.33
N ASP A 53 69.46 14.52 56.36
CA ASP A 53 69.51 15.34 57.58
C ASP A 53 68.33 15.15 58.54
N GLU A 54 68.64 15.12 59.84
CA GLU A 54 67.64 14.88 60.89
C GLU A 54 66.55 15.95 60.97
N LYS A 55 66.76 17.12 60.35
CA LYS A 55 65.75 18.18 60.26
C LYS A 55 64.53 17.75 59.44
N THR A 56 64.72 17.01 58.36
CA THR A 56 63.62 16.49 57.50
C THR A 56 62.81 15.35 58.14
N LYS A 57 63.27 14.85 59.29
CA LYS A 57 62.81 13.62 59.94
C LYS A 57 61.55 13.83 60.77
N GLY A 58 61.21 15.07 61.12
CA GLY A 58 59.99 15.46 61.84
C GLY A 58 58.82 15.83 60.91
N ASP A 59 59.12 16.50 59.79
CA ASP A 59 58.10 17.11 58.91
C ASP A 59 57.07 16.09 58.39
N TRP A 60 57.55 14.94 57.87
CA TRP A 60 56.65 13.88 57.39
C TRP A 60 55.83 13.22 58.50
N VAL A 61 56.34 13.17 59.74
CA VAL A 61 55.61 12.64 60.91
C VAL A 61 54.48 13.58 61.28
N ALA A 62 54.74 14.90 61.26
CA ALA A 62 53.73 15.93 61.50
C ALA A 62 52.63 15.89 60.42
N VAL A 63 53.00 15.83 59.14
CA VAL A 63 52.05 15.75 58.01
C VAL A 63 51.24 14.46 58.06
N GLN A 64 51.84 13.28 58.31
CA GLN A 64 51.08 12.03 58.48
C GLN A 64 50.15 12.07 59.69
N LYS A 65 50.62 12.57 60.86
CA LYS A 65 49.78 12.72 62.07
C LYS A 65 48.55 13.59 61.77
N LYS A 66 48.77 14.76 61.17
CA LYS A 66 47.73 15.73 60.75
C LYS A 66 46.73 15.09 59.77
N THR A 67 47.22 14.48 58.70
CA THR A 67 46.40 13.87 57.64
C THR A 67 45.59 12.68 58.17
N PHE A 68 46.21 11.77 58.93
CA PHE A 68 45.51 10.59 59.47
C PHE A 68 44.54 10.94 60.59
N THR A 69 44.81 12.00 61.38
CA THR A 69 43.84 12.54 62.36
C THR A 69 42.61 13.11 61.65
N ARG A 70 42.81 13.96 60.64
CA ARG A 70 41.71 14.52 59.82
C ARG A 70 40.92 13.40 59.14
N TRP A 71 41.58 12.36 58.62
CA TRP A 71 40.92 11.20 58.00
C TRP A 71 40.07 10.42 59.00
N ALA A 72 40.62 10.13 60.18
CA ALA A 72 39.86 9.46 61.24
C ALA A 72 38.64 10.28 61.67
N ASN A 73 38.78 11.60 61.82
CA ASN A 73 37.67 12.49 62.18
C ASN A 73 36.61 12.58 61.06
N ALA A 74 36.99 12.58 59.79
CA ALA A 74 36.05 12.52 58.65
C ALA A 74 35.15 11.26 58.66
N HIS A 75 35.62 10.17 59.27
CA HIS A 75 34.77 9.00 59.56
C HIS A 75 34.02 9.13 60.88
N LEU A 76 34.69 9.47 61.99
CA LEU A 76 34.08 9.54 63.32
C LEU A 76 32.93 10.56 63.43
N ARG A 77 33.00 11.69 62.72
CA ARG A 77 31.94 12.72 62.67
C ARG A 77 30.57 12.17 62.30
N ARG A 78 30.50 11.14 61.44
CA ARG A 78 29.22 10.48 61.05
C ARG A 78 28.50 9.81 62.22
N ARG A 79 29.20 9.44 63.29
CA ARG A 79 28.60 8.82 64.50
C ARG A 79 28.24 9.82 65.60
N GLY A 80 28.74 11.06 65.49
CA GLY A 80 28.51 12.15 66.44
C GLY A 80 29.41 12.13 67.69
N GLN A 81 29.82 13.32 68.12
CA GLN A 81 30.40 13.62 69.45
C GLN A 81 31.70 12.89 69.88
N VAL A 82 32.45 12.27 68.98
CA VAL A 82 33.84 11.85 69.25
C VAL A 82 34.77 12.34 68.14
N GLU A 83 35.78 13.13 68.52
CA GLU A 83 36.93 13.45 67.66
C GLU A 83 38.24 13.04 68.35
N ILE A 84 39.26 12.82 67.53
CA ILE A 84 40.67 12.65 67.90
C ILE A 84 41.34 14.03 67.77
N ASN A 85 41.94 14.52 68.85
CA ASN A 85 42.75 15.76 68.83
C ASN A 85 44.23 15.42 68.69
N ASP A 86 44.71 14.42 69.40
CA ASP A 86 46.06 13.86 69.23
C ASP A 86 46.01 12.35 68.97
N LEU A 87 46.32 11.95 67.74
CA LEU A 87 46.33 10.56 67.28
C LEU A 87 47.10 9.59 68.18
N PHE A 88 48.14 10.04 68.89
CA PHE A 88 48.99 9.17 69.70
C PHE A 88 48.49 9.04 71.14
N ALA A 89 47.87 10.09 71.69
CA ALA A 89 47.29 10.06 73.04
C ALA A 89 45.85 9.51 73.03
N ASP A 90 45.00 9.99 72.12
CA ASP A 90 43.56 9.72 72.08
C ASP A 90 43.20 8.31 71.54
N THR A 91 44.16 7.58 70.98
CA THR A 91 44.00 6.16 70.61
C THR A 91 44.57 5.20 71.66
N SER A 92 45.33 5.68 72.65
CA SER A 92 46.02 4.86 73.66
C SER A 92 45.10 4.05 74.58
N ASP A 93 43.80 4.37 74.63
CA ASP A 93 42.77 3.64 75.38
C ASP A 93 42.02 2.59 74.54
N GLY A 94 42.30 2.55 73.24
CA GLY A 94 41.64 1.73 72.24
C GLY A 94 40.23 2.16 71.84
N ILE A 95 39.54 3.03 72.59
CA ILE A 95 38.10 3.33 72.38
C ILE A 95 37.86 4.03 71.05
N ARG A 96 38.57 5.13 70.78
CA ARG A 96 38.34 5.90 69.54
C ARG A 96 38.75 5.12 68.29
N LEU A 97 39.83 4.33 68.39
CA LEU A 97 40.28 3.45 67.31
C LEU A 97 39.29 2.30 67.08
N MET A 98 38.70 1.74 68.13
CA MET A 98 37.58 0.79 68.01
C MET A 98 36.36 1.42 67.33
N GLN A 99 35.94 2.61 67.76
CA GLN A 99 34.80 3.32 67.15
C GLN A 99 35.04 3.63 65.67
N LEU A 100 36.28 4.00 65.29
CA LEU A 100 36.68 4.19 63.90
C LEU A 100 36.57 2.89 63.09
N LEU A 101 37.03 1.76 63.64
CA LEU A 101 36.95 0.45 62.98
C LEU A 101 35.52 -0.08 62.81
N GLU A 102 34.61 0.26 63.73
CA GLU A 102 33.18 -0.03 63.56
C GLU A 102 32.60 0.80 62.40
N VAL A 103 32.94 2.09 62.31
CA VAL A 103 32.41 2.99 61.26
C VAL A 103 32.93 2.64 59.87
N ILE A 104 34.24 2.38 59.70
CA ILE A 104 34.81 2.05 58.37
C ILE A 104 34.63 0.58 57.98
N GLY A 105 34.44 -0.30 58.96
CA GLY A 105 34.33 -1.75 58.74
C GLY A 105 32.90 -2.27 58.62
N GLY A 106 31.90 -1.45 58.92
CA GLY A 106 30.45 -1.77 58.85
C GLY A 106 29.95 -2.73 59.94
N ASP A 107 30.84 -3.38 60.69
CA ASP A 107 30.55 -4.33 61.76
C ASP A 107 30.86 -3.73 63.13
N SER A 108 29.97 -3.97 64.09
CA SER A 108 30.32 -3.77 65.49
C SER A 108 31.43 -4.74 65.92
N ILE A 109 32.28 -4.34 66.86
CA ILE A 109 33.31 -5.23 67.40
C ILE A 109 32.66 -6.37 68.19
N TYR A 110 31.48 -6.15 68.77
CA TYR A 110 30.70 -7.21 69.40
C TYR A 110 30.17 -8.25 68.39
N SER A 111 29.70 -7.85 67.21
CA SER A 111 29.19 -8.80 66.19
C SER A 111 30.29 -9.71 65.67
N LEU A 112 31.52 -9.19 65.47
CA LEU A 112 32.64 -9.95 64.90
C LEU A 112 33.53 -10.66 65.96
N CYS A 113 33.77 -10.03 67.11
CA CYS A 113 34.61 -10.60 68.18
C CYS A 113 33.82 -11.36 69.26
N LYS A 114 32.50 -11.18 69.35
CA LYS A 114 31.62 -11.77 70.40
C LYS A 114 32.05 -11.44 71.85
N ARG A 115 32.86 -10.39 72.04
CA ARG A 115 33.37 -9.92 73.33
C ARG A 115 33.08 -8.43 73.47
N LYS A 116 32.79 -7.98 74.69
CA LYS A 116 32.57 -6.56 75.01
C LYS A 116 33.90 -5.92 75.39
N TYR A 117 34.16 -4.71 74.92
CA TYR A 117 35.31 -3.90 75.33
C TYR A 117 35.01 -3.16 76.63
N ASN A 118 36.05 -2.61 77.28
CA ASN A 118 35.90 -1.79 78.49
C ASN A 118 35.64 -0.32 78.10
N PRO A 119 34.47 0.26 78.44
CA PRO A 119 34.12 1.63 78.06
C PRO A 119 34.80 2.71 78.93
N ALA A 120 35.48 2.34 80.02
CA ALA A 120 36.18 3.27 80.92
C ALA A 120 37.53 2.68 81.40
N PRO A 121 38.52 2.49 80.51
CA PRO A 121 39.77 1.78 80.78
C PRO A 121 40.77 2.64 81.58
N LYS A 122 40.49 2.81 82.88
CA LYS A 122 41.35 3.58 83.81
C LYS A 122 42.74 2.98 84.03
N PHE A 123 42.87 1.65 83.99
CA PHE A 123 44.12 0.95 84.22
C PHE A 123 44.76 0.47 82.91
N ARG A 124 46.10 0.42 82.86
CA ARG A 124 46.88 -0.04 81.69
C ARG A 124 46.41 -1.39 81.16
N ILE A 125 46.03 -2.33 82.03
CA ILE A 125 45.54 -3.65 81.62
C ILE A 125 44.23 -3.56 80.82
N HIS A 126 43.27 -2.71 81.22
CA HIS A 126 42.04 -2.48 80.46
C HIS A 126 42.31 -1.84 79.09
N LYS A 127 43.30 -0.95 79.00
CA LYS A 127 43.75 -0.37 77.72
C LYS A 127 44.36 -1.44 76.80
N LEU A 128 45.18 -2.34 77.35
CA LEU A 128 45.76 -3.47 76.61
C LEU A 128 44.69 -4.48 76.15
N GLU A 129 43.70 -4.79 76.98
CA GLU A 129 42.54 -5.62 76.62
C GLU A 129 41.73 -5.01 75.47
N ASN A 130 41.41 -3.72 75.57
CA ASN A 130 40.77 -2.94 74.51
C ASN A 130 41.58 -3.01 73.20
N CYS A 131 42.88 -2.72 73.25
CA CYS A 131 43.75 -2.81 72.08
C CYS A 131 43.88 -4.24 71.54
N ASN A 132 43.87 -5.28 72.37
CA ASN A 132 43.87 -6.67 71.90
C ASN A 132 42.60 -7.02 71.08
N LEU A 133 41.43 -6.45 71.43
CA LEU A 133 40.21 -6.61 70.63
C LEU A 133 40.30 -5.93 69.25
N ILE A 134 41.03 -4.81 69.14
CA ILE A 134 41.36 -4.16 67.85
C ILE A 134 42.13 -5.12 66.95
N PHE A 135 43.21 -5.75 67.46
CA PHE A 135 43.97 -6.73 66.68
C PHE A 135 43.18 -8.01 66.37
N GLU A 136 42.22 -8.42 67.22
CA GLU A 136 41.32 -9.54 66.91
C GLU A 136 40.36 -9.19 65.76
N TYR A 137 39.76 -7.99 65.80
CA TYR A 137 38.85 -7.49 64.76
C TYR A 137 39.58 -7.32 63.42
N LEU A 138 40.75 -6.68 63.42
CA LEU A 138 41.58 -6.48 62.23
C LEU A 138 41.99 -7.82 61.60
N ARG A 139 42.39 -8.80 62.40
CA ARG A 139 42.70 -10.16 61.92
C ARG A 139 41.48 -10.85 61.30
N LYS A 140 40.28 -10.65 61.84
CA LYS A 140 39.02 -11.16 61.29
C LYS A 140 38.54 -10.42 60.03
N LYS A 141 38.98 -9.18 59.80
CA LYS A 141 38.87 -8.44 58.53
C LYS A 141 40.09 -8.67 57.60
N GLU A 142 40.84 -9.76 57.83
CA GLU A 142 41.99 -10.23 57.05
C GLU A 142 43.25 -9.36 57.08
N LEU A 143 43.33 -8.33 57.95
CA LEU A 143 44.56 -7.58 58.16
C LEU A 143 45.51 -8.35 59.10
N GLN A 144 46.54 -8.98 58.54
CA GLN A 144 47.66 -9.49 59.32
C GLN A 144 48.69 -8.38 59.53
N LEU A 145 48.85 -7.96 60.79
CA LEU A 145 49.83 -6.95 61.20
C LEU A 145 51.07 -7.65 61.77
N THR A 146 52.23 -7.38 61.16
CA THR A 146 53.53 -7.82 61.67
C THR A 146 54.25 -6.65 62.34
N ASN A 147 54.97 -6.94 63.43
CA ASN A 147 55.78 -5.96 64.18
C ASN A 147 55.03 -4.73 64.76
N ILE A 148 53.72 -4.86 65.02
CA ILE A 148 52.92 -3.88 65.77
C ILE A 148 52.04 -4.65 66.77
N GLY A 149 52.11 -4.30 68.06
CA GLY A 149 51.33 -4.91 69.14
C GLY A 149 50.43 -3.92 69.89
N SER A 150 49.66 -4.43 70.85
CA SER A 150 48.78 -3.63 71.71
C SER A 150 49.54 -2.76 72.71
N THR A 151 50.75 -3.16 73.10
CA THR A 151 51.68 -2.33 73.88
C THR A 151 52.02 -1.04 73.14
N ASP A 152 52.34 -1.10 71.84
CA ASP A 152 52.80 0.05 71.07
C ASP A 152 51.74 1.16 70.94
N ILE A 153 50.46 0.78 70.98
CA ILE A 153 49.34 1.74 71.02
C ILE A 153 49.20 2.36 72.41
N VAL A 154 49.24 1.54 73.47
CA VAL A 154 49.06 1.98 74.86
C VAL A 154 50.25 2.80 75.37
N ASP A 155 51.44 2.58 74.80
CA ASP A 155 52.68 3.35 75.03
C ASP A 155 52.86 4.53 74.05
N SER A 156 51.84 4.84 73.23
CA SER A 156 51.83 6.00 72.31
C SER A 156 53.01 6.05 71.32
N ASN A 157 53.46 4.91 70.80
CA ASN A 157 54.59 4.83 69.86
C ASN A 157 54.21 5.42 68.49
N GLU A 158 54.53 6.69 68.28
CA GLU A 158 54.16 7.50 67.11
C GLU A 158 54.29 6.75 65.78
N LYS A 159 55.44 6.12 65.53
CA LYS A 159 55.76 5.48 64.24
C LYS A 159 54.96 4.21 64.01
N LEU A 160 54.69 3.44 65.07
CA LEU A 160 53.89 2.22 64.97
C LEU A 160 52.39 2.54 64.92
N ILE A 161 51.93 3.63 65.56
CA ILE A 161 50.56 4.13 65.40
C ILE A 161 50.34 4.69 63.99
N LEU A 162 51.28 5.46 63.42
CA LEU A 162 51.21 5.86 62.00
C LEU A 162 51.28 4.65 61.05
N GLY A 163 52.08 3.63 61.36
CA GLY A 163 52.13 2.38 60.63
C GLY A 163 50.79 1.63 60.64
N LEU A 164 50.16 1.52 61.81
CA LEU A 164 48.84 0.91 62.00
C LEU A 164 47.75 1.68 61.23
N MET A 165 47.68 2.99 61.43
CA MET A 165 46.72 3.87 60.75
C MET A 165 46.87 3.82 59.23
N TRP A 166 48.10 3.82 58.71
CA TRP A 166 48.35 3.62 57.28
C TRP A 166 47.81 2.28 56.77
N THR A 167 48.05 1.18 57.48
CA THR A 167 47.57 -0.16 57.08
C THR A 167 46.04 -0.24 57.10
N ILE A 168 45.38 0.44 58.05
CA ILE A 168 43.92 0.59 58.12
C ILE A 168 43.42 1.41 56.91
N ILE A 169 43.98 2.59 56.66
CA ILE A 169 43.64 3.45 55.51
C ILE A 169 43.77 2.67 54.19
N LEU A 170 44.89 1.99 53.99
CA LEU A 170 45.17 1.21 52.78
C LEU A 170 44.15 0.08 52.57
N ARG A 171 43.72 -0.63 53.63
CA ARG A 171 42.72 -1.71 53.54
C ARG A 171 41.29 -1.21 53.33
N PHE A 172 40.90 -0.10 53.94
CA PHE A 172 39.51 0.37 53.96
C PHE A 172 39.19 1.51 52.98
N ALA A 173 40.18 2.23 52.45
CA ALA A 173 39.95 3.32 51.48
C ALA A 173 40.49 3.04 50.06
N VAL A 174 41.38 2.05 49.87
CA VAL A 174 42.12 1.82 48.60
C VAL A 174 42.02 0.39 48.07
N ALA A 175 41.61 -0.59 48.88
CA ALA A 175 41.91 -2.00 48.63
C ALA A 175 41.25 -2.67 47.40
N GLU A 176 40.12 -2.17 46.88
CA GLU A 176 39.46 -2.79 45.71
C GLU A 176 40.38 -2.89 44.48
N ASN A 177 41.25 -1.88 44.29
CA ASN A 177 42.15 -1.78 43.14
C ASN A 177 43.63 -1.59 43.54
N GLY A 178 43.90 -1.39 44.84
CA GLY A 178 45.22 -1.14 45.39
C GLY A 178 45.87 0.16 44.92
N LYS A 179 47.09 0.43 45.40
CA LYS A 179 47.87 1.63 45.06
C LYS A 179 48.06 1.78 43.54
N GLN A 180 48.33 0.69 42.82
CA GLN A 180 48.58 0.73 41.38
C GLN A 180 47.31 1.01 40.57
N GLY A 181 46.16 0.44 40.96
CA GLY A 181 44.89 0.71 40.29
C GLY A 181 44.39 2.13 40.55
N LEU A 182 44.61 2.68 41.75
CA LEU A 182 44.36 4.10 42.04
C LEU A 182 45.21 5.01 41.13
N LEU A 183 46.51 4.74 40.97
CA LEU A 183 47.39 5.50 40.08
C LEU A 183 46.92 5.45 38.61
N LEU A 184 46.53 4.26 38.14
CA LEU A 184 46.00 4.07 36.78
C LEU A 184 44.67 4.81 36.58
N TRP A 185 43.79 4.85 37.59
CA TRP A 185 42.55 5.63 37.52
C TRP A 185 42.82 7.14 37.50
N LEU A 186 43.77 7.63 38.31
CA LEU A 186 44.19 9.04 38.30
C LEU A 186 44.74 9.42 36.91
N GLN A 187 45.64 8.60 36.36
CA GLN A 187 46.17 8.75 34.99
C GLN A 187 45.08 8.78 33.92
N ARG A 188 44.13 7.83 33.96
CA ARG A 188 42.96 7.79 33.06
C ARG A 188 41.92 8.88 33.37
N SER A 189 42.20 9.77 34.31
CA SER A 189 41.33 10.89 34.70
C SER A 189 41.94 12.27 34.48
N THR A 190 43.27 12.38 34.43
CA THR A 190 43.98 13.58 33.96
C THR A 190 44.48 13.46 32.52
N ALA A 191 44.37 12.30 31.88
CA ALA A 191 44.70 12.12 30.46
C ALA A 191 43.90 13.07 29.56
N GLY A 192 44.58 13.75 28.63
CA GLY A 192 43.99 14.71 27.69
C GLY A 192 44.05 16.18 28.16
N TYR A 193 44.36 16.45 29.43
CA TYR A 193 44.57 17.82 29.90
C TYR A 193 45.99 18.32 29.53
N PRO A 194 46.14 19.48 28.85
CA PRO A 194 47.45 20.03 28.53
C PRO A 194 48.25 20.34 29.81
N GLY A 195 49.53 19.95 29.83
CA GLY A 195 50.43 20.27 30.95
C GLY A 195 50.14 19.56 32.27
N VAL A 196 49.41 18.43 32.27
CA VAL A 196 49.12 17.64 33.47
C VAL A 196 49.57 16.19 33.28
N HIS A 197 50.60 15.77 34.02
CA HIS A 197 51.28 14.48 33.83
C HIS A 197 51.47 13.73 35.17
N VAL A 198 50.51 12.83 35.47
CA VAL A 198 50.50 12.05 36.72
C VAL A 198 51.32 10.77 36.56
N HIS A 199 52.48 10.70 37.21
CA HIS A 199 53.36 9.52 37.23
C HIS A 199 53.55 8.92 38.62
N ASN A 200 53.25 9.69 39.67
CA ASN A 200 53.40 9.29 41.07
C ASN A 200 52.29 9.95 41.94
N PHE A 201 52.36 9.70 43.25
CA PHE A 201 51.49 10.30 44.25
C PHE A 201 52.15 11.48 45.00
N ASP A 202 53.35 11.89 44.61
CA ASP A 202 54.13 12.92 45.30
C ASP A 202 54.33 14.17 44.43
N LEU A 203 55.35 14.19 43.58
CA LEU A 203 55.74 15.38 42.80
C LEU A 203 54.77 15.72 41.65
N SER A 204 53.96 14.77 41.18
CA SER A 204 52.94 14.99 40.12
C SER A 204 51.73 15.84 40.55
N TRP A 205 51.70 16.33 41.79
CA TRP A 205 50.54 17.04 42.38
C TRP A 205 50.90 18.42 42.97
N THR A 206 52.18 18.78 42.96
CA THR A 206 52.70 20.02 43.58
C THR A 206 52.38 21.29 42.78
N ASP A 207 51.89 21.15 41.54
CA ASP A 207 51.45 22.25 40.68
C ASP A 207 49.98 22.64 40.90
N GLY A 208 49.21 21.85 41.66
CA GLY A 208 47.77 22.01 41.86
C GLY A 208 46.88 21.62 40.67
N ARG A 209 47.41 21.67 39.44
CA ARG A 209 46.65 21.36 38.20
C ARG A 209 46.07 19.96 38.19
N ALA A 210 46.81 18.98 38.69
CA ALA A 210 46.35 17.59 38.72
C ALA A 210 45.06 17.41 39.53
N PHE A 211 44.89 18.16 40.64
CA PHE A 211 43.63 18.18 41.40
C PHE A 211 42.51 18.90 40.63
N LEU A 212 42.78 20.08 40.06
CA LEU A 212 41.79 20.85 39.30
C LEU A 212 41.29 20.10 38.06
N ALA A 213 42.18 19.44 37.30
CA ALA A 213 41.82 18.60 36.16
C ALA A 213 40.99 17.37 36.56
N LEU A 214 41.30 16.76 37.71
CA LEU A 214 40.53 15.64 38.25
C LEU A 214 39.10 16.06 38.63
N ILE A 215 38.93 17.24 39.24
CA ILE A 215 37.60 17.82 39.52
C ILE A 215 36.88 18.12 38.20
N HIS A 216 37.54 18.78 37.24
CA HIS A 216 36.95 19.16 35.95
C HIS A 216 36.38 17.98 35.14
N LYS A 217 37.03 16.81 35.20
CA LYS A 217 36.54 15.61 34.50
C LYS A 217 35.16 15.14 35.01
N TYR A 218 34.88 15.31 36.29
CA TYR A 218 33.70 14.73 36.95
C TYR A 218 32.64 15.76 37.34
N ARG A 219 33.02 17.02 37.56
CA ARG A 219 32.18 18.20 37.80
C ARG A 219 32.77 19.42 37.08
N PRO A 220 32.62 19.54 35.74
CA PRO A 220 33.10 20.72 35.00
C PRO A 220 32.32 21.99 35.35
N ASP A 221 31.09 21.84 35.84
CA ASP A 221 30.18 22.88 36.31
C ASP A 221 30.69 23.64 37.56
N VAL A 222 31.56 23.00 38.35
CA VAL A 222 32.10 23.54 39.62
C VAL A 222 33.27 24.51 39.41
N LEU A 223 33.89 24.54 38.22
CA LEU A 223 35.14 25.25 37.99
C LEU A 223 34.96 26.61 37.30
N PRO A 224 35.42 27.72 37.91
CA PRO A 224 35.45 29.02 37.26
C PRO A 224 36.24 29.01 35.94
N ALA A 225 35.77 29.75 34.93
CA ALA A 225 36.42 29.84 33.62
C ALA A 225 37.89 30.32 33.69
N ASP A 226 38.22 31.13 34.70
CA ASP A 226 39.60 31.54 35.00
C ASP A 226 40.49 30.38 35.44
N ALA A 227 39.96 29.43 36.22
CA ALA A 227 40.71 28.24 36.63
C ALA A 227 41.01 27.33 35.42
N VAL A 228 40.03 27.14 34.53
CA VAL A 228 40.19 26.43 33.25
C VAL A 228 41.22 27.12 32.33
N SER A 229 41.41 28.43 32.50
CA SER A 229 42.45 29.20 31.79
C SER A 229 43.83 29.12 32.46
N ARG A 230 43.90 29.07 33.80
CA ARG A 230 45.16 28.91 34.56
C ARG A 230 45.80 27.53 34.41
N LEU A 231 45.01 26.47 34.22
CA LEU A 231 45.50 25.13 33.84
C LEU A 231 46.49 25.13 32.66
N LYS A 232 46.47 26.16 31.81
CA LYS A 232 47.24 26.26 30.55
C LYS A 232 48.51 27.12 30.66
N LYS A 233 48.86 27.68 31.82
CA LYS A 233 50.04 28.53 32.02
C LYS A 233 50.91 28.03 33.17
N GLU A 234 52.23 28.04 32.98
CA GLU A 234 53.19 27.73 34.06
C GLU A 234 53.36 28.95 34.98
N GLY A 235 53.25 28.71 36.28
CA GLY A 235 53.30 29.72 37.32
C GLY A 235 54.37 29.40 38.37
N GLY A 236 54.69 30.38 39.21
CA GLY A 236 55.58 30.18 40.35
C GLY A 236 54.90 29.45 41.52
N LYS A 237 55.66 29.16 42.58
CA LYS A 237 55.15 28.47 43.78
C LYS A 237 53.87 29.08 44.37
N GLU A 238 53.75 30.41 44.37
CA GLU A 238 52.55 31.11 44.85
C GLU A 238 51.29 30.77 44.04
N ASP A 239 51.38 30.66 42.72
CA ASP A 239 50.22 30.28 41.88
C ASP A 239 49.90 28.78 42.05
N ALA A 240 50.91 27.91 42.19
CA ALA A 240 50.68 26.50 42.55
C ALA A 240 49.98 26.36 43.91
N LYS A 241 50.41 27.14 44.92
CA LYS A 241 49.79 27.18 46.25
C LYS A 241 48.34 27.68 46.20
N GLN A 242 48.05 28.68 45.35
CA GLN A 242 46.68 29.12 45.06
C GLN A 242 45.84 28.06 44.33
N GLN A 243 46.42 27.34 43.36
CA GLN A 243 45.72 26.27 42.62
C GLN A 243 45.38 25.07 43.52
N VAL A 244 46.30 24.65 44.40
CA VAL A 244 46.04 23.62 45.42
C VAL A 244 44.97 24.10 46.42
N ALA A 245 45.07 25.34 46.91
CA ALA A 245 44.06 25.91 47.83
C ALA A 245 42.66 25.94 47.21
N LEU A 246 42.54 26.42 45.96
CA LEU A 246 41.28 26.42 45.21
C LEU A 246 40.73 25.00 45.03
N ALA A 247 41.56 24.05 44.63
CA ALA A 247 41.13 22.66 44.47
C ALA A 247 40.62 22.05 45.78
N PHE A 248 41.27 22.33 46.91
CA PHE A 248 40.88 21.81 48.22
C PHE A 248 39.61 22.49 48.73
N GLN A 249 39.41 23.78 48.41
CA GLN A 249 38.16 24.48 48.70
C GLN A 249 37.00 23.89 47.88
N LEU A 250 37.12 23.80 46.56
CA LEU A 250 36.08 23.21 45.70
C LEU A 250 35.77 21.76 46.11
N ALA A 251 36.79 20.99 46.50
CA ALA A 251 36.59 19.63 47.02
C ALA A 251 35.79 19.60 48.33
N ARG A 252 36.00 20.55 49.25
CA ARG A 252 35.21 20.66 50.49
C ARG A 252 33.79 21.14 50.20
N ASP A 253 33.68 22.28 49.53
CA ASP A 253 32.44 23.06 49.46
C ASP A 253 31.43 22.45 48.47
N GLU A 254 31.90 21.86 47.35
CA GLU A 254 31.05 21.36 46.24
C GLU A 254 31.07 19.82 46.07
N LEU A 255 32.02 19.12 46.72
CA LEU A 255 32.13 17.66 46.69
C LEU A 255 32.04 16.99 48.08
N GLU A 256 31.94 17.76 49.17
CA GLU A 256 31.91 17.25 50.56
C GLU A 256 33.14 16.38 50.93
N ILE A 257 34.30 16.65 50.33
CA ILE A 257 35.56 15.93 50.57
C ILE A 257 36.35 16.68 51.65
N ASP A 258 36.47 16.07 52.83
CA ASP A 258 37.20 16.64 53.97
C ASP A 258 38.69 16.85 53.61
N ALA A 259 39.16 18.10 53.62
CA ALA A 259 40.52 18.47 53.22
C ALA A 259 41.56 17.98 54.25
N LEU A 260 42.22 16.86 53.95
CA LEU A 260 43.15 16.20 54.88
C LEU A 260 44.52 16.88 54.94
N LEU A 261 44.95 17.47 53.83
CA LEU A 261 46.19 18.23 53.70
C LEU A 261 45.89 19.73 53.70
N ASP A 262 46.84 20.55 54.14
CA ASP A 262 46.85 21.98 53.82
C ASP A 262 47.74 22.23 52.58
N PRO A 263 47.53 23.32 51.81
CA PRO A 263 48.31 23.58 50.59
C PRO A 263 49.82 23.68 50.83
N GLU A 264 50.23 24.12 52.02
CA GLU A 264 51.63 24.24 52.43
C GLU A 264 52.32 22.87 52.53
N ASP A 265 51.60 21.86 53.06
CA ASP A 265 52.11 20.47 53.20
C ASP A 265 52.49 19.87 51.83
N VAL A 266 51.87 20.36 50.75
CA VAL A 266 52.04 19.89 49.36
C VAL A 266 53.02 20.73 48.55
N VAL A 267 53.01 22.07 48.66
CA VAL A 267 53.78 22.96 47.75
C VAL A 267 55.11 23.44 48.35
N ASP A 268 55.17 23.58 49.67
CA ASP A 268 56.38 24.09 50.35
C ASP A 268 57.36 22.96 50.69
N THR A 269 56.85 21.73 50.86
CA THR A 269 57.66 20.51 51.08
C THR A 269 58.41 20.08 49.81
N ALA A 270 59.73 19.84 49.90
CA ALA A 270 60.56 19.41 48.77
C ALA A 270 60.15 18.05 48.15
N LYS A 271 59.45 17.21 48.92
CA LYS A 271 58.73 16.03 48.44
C LYS A 271 57.52 15.77 49.35
N PRO A 272 56.27 15.83 48.84
CA PRO A 272 55.09 15.49 49.62
C PRO A 272 55.11 14.06 50.15
N ASP A 273 54.49 13.82 51.31
CA ASP A 273 54.38 12.47 51.88
C ASP A 273 53.39 11.62 51.07
N GLU A 274 53.92 10.56 50.45
CA GLU A 274 53.17 9.70 49.53
C GLU A 274 51.94 9.04 50.20
N LYS A 275 52.05 8.67 51.48
CA LYS A 275 50.94 8.04 52.23
C LYS A 275 49.79 9.02 52.46
N SER A 276 50.12 10.24 52.86
CA SER A 276 49.16 11.31 53.11
C SER A 276 48.46 11.73 51.82
N MET A 277 49.20 11.80 50.71
CA MET A 277 48.65 12.05 49.37
C MET A 277 47.72 10.92 48.90
N ILE A 278 48.11 9.65 49.06
CA ILE A 278 47.24 8.50 48.73
C ILE A 278 45.97 8.51 49.58
N ALA A 279 46.07 8.79 50.88
CA ALA A 279 44.92 8.89 51.77
C ALA A 279 43.92 9.96 51.29
N TYR A 280 44.40 11.13 50.85
CA TYR A 280 43.53 12.19 50.33
C TYR A 280 42.94 11.87 48.95
N LEU A 281 43.77 11.41 48.00
CA LEU A 281 43.34 11.03 46.65
C LEU A 281 42.35 9.86 46.63
N SER A 282 42.40 8.97 47.64
CA SER A 282 41.40 7.92 47.82
C SER A 282 39.97 8.45 48.08
N GLN A 283 39.82 9.63 48.69
CA GLN A 283 38.49 10.23 48.88
C GLN A 283 37.88 10.68 47.55
N PHE A 284 38.67 11.31 46.68
CA PHE A 284 38.24 11.67 45.32
C PHE A 284 37.85 10.43 44.52
N PHE A 285 38.64 9.35 44.58
CA PHE A 285 38.29 8.08 43.94
C PHE A 285 36.93 7.56 44.43
N ASN A 286 36.74 7.46 45.76
CA ASN A 286 35.52 6.90 46.32
C ASN A 286 34.29 7.79 46.03
N LYS A 287 34.40 9.13 46.09
CA LYS A 287 33.32 10.05 45.73
C LYS A 287 32.97 9.95 44.23
N PHE A 288 33.95 10.04 43.33
CA PHE A 288 33.70 10.00 41.89
C PHE A 288 33.30 8.61 41.38
N ALA A 289 33.79 7.52 41.99
CA ALA A 289 33.29 6.17 41.71
C ALA A 289 31.83 6.00 42.13
N SER A 290 31.43 6.56 43.29
CA SER A 290 30.02 6.59 43.69
C SER A 290 29.16 7.43 42.74
N LEU A 291 29.62 8.61 42.32
CA LEU A 291 28.90 9.47 41.36
C LEU A 291 28.75 8.79 39.98
N THR A 292 29.83 8.17 39.48
CA THR A 292 29.80 7.44 38.20
C THR A 292 28.81 6.26 38.25
N ARG A 293 28.76 5.51 39.37
CA ARG A 293 27.75 4.46 39.57
C ARG A 293 26.33 5.02 39.57
N LYS A 294 26.06 6.13 40.30
CA LYS A 294 24.74 6.78 40.30
C LYS A 294 24.33 7.23 38.89
N GLN A 295 25.24 7.83 38.13
CA GLN A 295 24.97 8.25 36.74
C GLN A 295 24.63 7.05 35.83
N ALA A 296 25.38 5.95 35.91
CA ALA A 296 25.08 4.75 35.12
C ALA A 296 23.71 4.12 35.46
N LEU A 297 23.28 4.20 36.73
CA LEU A 297 21.97 3.74 37.17
C LEU A 297 20.84 4.68 36.72
N VAL A 298 21.06 5.99 36.77
CA VAL A 298 20.16 7.01 36.18
C VAL A 298 20.00 6.78 34.68
N GLU A 299 21.09 6.55 33.94
CA GLU A 299 21.05 6.23 32.52
C GLU A 299 20.28 4.95 32.19
N SER A 300 20.34 3.94 33.06
CA SER A 300 19.58 2.68 32.90
C SER A 300 18.08 2.93 33.06
N ILE A 301 17.68 3.70 34.09
CA ILE A 301 16.28 4.13 34.30
C ILE A 301 15.80 4.98 33.11
N VAL A 302 16.60 5.95 32.64
CA VAL A 302 16.30 6.80 31.47
C VAL A 302 15.96 5.94 30.24
N LYS A 303 16.75 4.90 29.96
CA LYS A 303 16.52 3.99 28.82
C LYS A 303 15.24 3.16 29.00
N ALA A 304 15.02 2.59 30.19
CA ALA A 304 13.82 1.80 30.48
C ALA A 304 12.52 2.62 30.42
N VAL A 305 12.54 3.86 30.91
CA VAL A 305 11.40 4.80 30.83
C VAL A 305 11.18 5.29 29.39
N GLY A 306 12.25 5.54 28.63
CA GLY A 306 12.17 5.89 27.21
C GLY A 306 11.50 4.79 26.37
N VAL A 307 11.78 3.51 26.65
CA VAL A 307 11.11 2.37 26.01
C VAL A 307 9.62 2.32 26.41
N ALA A 308 9.29 2.47 27.70
CA ALA A 308 7.90 2.45 28.17
C ALA A 308 7.05 3.55 27.50
N ARG A 309 7.53 4.80 27.48
CA ARG A 309 6.85 5.94 26.84
C ARG A 309 6.64 5.74 25.33
N LYS A 310 7.58 5.06 24.64
CA LYS A 310 7.42 4.67 23.24
C LYS A 310 6.33 3.60 23.07
N HIS A 311 6.22 2.62 23.99
CA HIS A 311 5.13 1.64 23.99
C HIS A 311 3.76 2.28 24.27
N ASP A 312 3.62 3.15 25.28
CA ASP A 312 2.36 3.86 25.56
C ASP A 312 1.88 4.70 24.35
N THR A 313 2.82 5.33 23.63
CA THR A 313 2.49 6.11 22.42
C THR A 313 1.96 5.21 21.30
N LEU A 314 2.67 4.11 20.99
CA LEU A 314 2.25 3.16 19.95
C LEU A 314 0.93 2.46 20.28
N LEU A 315 0.68 2.17 21.56
CA LEU A 315 -0.56 1.56 22.04
C LEU A 315 -1.74 2.53 21.89
N SER A 316 -1.58 3.79 22.31
CA SER A 316 -2.60 4.85 22.16
C SER A 316 -2.94 5.13 20.68
N ASP A 317 -1.93 5.22 19.81
CA ASP A 317 -2.14 5.36 18.36
C ASP A 317 -2.85 4.14 17.76
N TYR A 318 -2.47 2.91 18.16
CA TYR A 318 -3.13 1.68 17.69
C TYR A 318 -4.59 1.59 18.15
N GLU A 319 -4.89 1.87 19.42
CA GLU A 319 -6.27 1.85 19.94
C GLU A 319 -7.17 2.88 19.23
N ARG A 320 -6.69 4.11 19.03
CA ARG A 320 -7.40 5.15 18.28
C ARG A 320 -7.67 4.71 16.84
N GLU A 321 -6.63 4.31 16.12
CA GLU A 321 -6.73 4.03 14.69
C GLU A 321 -7.46 2.72 14.36
N SER A 322 -7.38 1.71 15.23
CA SER A 322 -8.15 0.46 15.10
C SER A 322 -9.64 0.68 15.38
N GLN A 323 -10.00 1.50 16.38
CA GLN A 323 -11.40 1.89 16.64
C GLN A 323 -11.99 2.72 15.49
N GLU A 324 -11.23 3.68 14.93
CA GLU A 324 -11.64 4.42 13.72
C GLU A 324 -11.83 3.48 12.52
N LEU A 325 -10.91 2.54 12.28
CA LEU A 325 -11.03 1.58 11.19
C LEU A 325 -12.22 0.65 11.39
N LYS A 326 -12.43 0.12 12.60
CA LYS A 326 -13.54 -0.76 12.94
C LYS A 326 -14.90 -0.08 12.75
N THR A 327 -15.05 1.15 13.26
CA THR A 327 -16.30 1.91 13.09
C THR A 327 -16.57 2.22 11.62
N TRP A 328 -15.54 2.49 10.80
CA TRP A 328 -15.66 2.59 9.34
C TRP A 328 -16.08 1.27 8.68
N LEU A 329 -15.42 0.15 9.01
CA LEU A 329 -15.73 -1.18 8.48
C LEU A 329 -17.21 -1.53 8.73
N GLN A 330 -17.65 -1.43 9.99
CA GLN A 330 -19.03 -1.78 10.36
C GLN A 330 -20.07 -0.83 9.75
N ALA A 331 -19.76 0.46 9.62
CA ALA A 331 -20.64 1.39 8.91
C ALA A 331 -20.72 1.08 7.40
N ARG A 332 -19.61 0.68 6.77
CA ARG A 332 -19.55 0.41 5.33
C ARG A 332 -20.17 -0.94 4.96
N THR A 333 -19.96 -1.98 5.77
CA THR A 333 -20.64 -3.28 5.62
C THR A 333 -22.16 -3.09 5.69
N ARG A 334 -22.67 -2.41 6.72
CA ARG A 334 -24.12 -2.11 6.84
C ARG A 334 -24.67 -1.32 5.65
N ARG A 335 -23.89 -0.40 5.06
CA ARG A 335 -24.30 0.35 3.85
C ARG A 335 -24.51 -0.57 2.65
N TRP A 336 -23.64 -1.54 2.43
CA TRP A 336 -23.74 -2.47 1.29
C TRP A 336 -24.75 -3.61 1.55
N GLU A 337 -24.95 -4.02 2.80
CA GLU A 337 -26.02 -4.97 3.18
C GLU A 337 -27.42 -4.34 3.10
N ALA A 338 -27.54 -3.02 3.23
CA ALA A 338 -28.74 -2.27 2.92
C ALA A 338 -28.94 -2.17 1.39
N LEU A 339 -29.36 -3.27 0.76
CA LEU A 339 -29.57 -3.47 -0.69
C LEU A 339 -30.62 -2.53 -1.36
N GLY A 340 -31.09 -1.48 -0.67
CA GLY A 340 -31.97 -0.47 -1.24
C GLY A 340 -31.23 0.57 -2.08
N GLY A 341 -31.99 1.40 -2.81
CA GLY A 341 -31.44 2.59 -3.46
C GLY A 341 -30.66 2.38 -4.77
N MET A 342 -30.61 1.16 -5.33
CA MET A 342 -29.95 0.85 -6.62
C MET A 342 -30.57 1.54 -7.85
N GLY A 343 -31.58 2.39 -7.69
CA GLY A 343 -32.25 3.12 -8.77
C GLY A 343 -33.35 2.35 -9.50
N ARG A 344 -33.91 3.02 -10.53
CA ARG A 344 -35.04 2.54 -11.35
C ARG A 344 -34.83 2.69 -12.87
N THR A 345 -33.61 3.06 -13.28
CA THR A 345 -33.15 3.10 -14.67
C THR A 345 -31.82 2.37 -14.81
N THR A 346 -31.47 1.94 -16.03
CA THR A 346 -30.14 1.38 -16.34
C THR A 346 -29.00 2.35 -16.00
N GLU A 347 -29.23 3.66 -16.17
CA GLU A 347 -28.25 4.71 -15.84
C GLU A 347 -28.03 4.86 -14.34
N ASP A 348 -29.08 4.80 -13.51
CA ASP A 348 -28.93 4.83 -12.04
C ASP A 348 -28.08 3.66 -11.54
N VAL A 349 -28.41 2.43 -11.99
CA VAL A 349 -27.73 1.20 -11.56
C VAL A 349 -26.26 1.26 -11.98
N LYS A 350 -25.98 1.74 -13.19
CA LYS A 350 -24.61 1.97 -13.66
C LYS A 350 -23.88 3.00 -12.81
N ALA A 351 -24.50 4.13 -12.47
CA ALA A 351 -23.88 5.15 -11.63
C ALA A 351 -23.53 4.63 -10.22
N GLN A 352 -24.35 3.73 -9.64
CA GLN A 352 -24.01 3.06 -8.38
C GLN A 352 -22.85 2.06 -8.54
N LEU A 353 -22.76 1.35 -9.66
CA LEU A 353 -21.67 0.42 -9.97
C LEU A 353 -20.34 1.18 -10.22
N ASP A 354 -20.37 2.27 -10.99
CA ASP A 354 -19.23 3.17 -11.20
C ASP A 354 -18.76 3.79 -9.87
N ALA A 355 -19.69 4.19 -8.98
CA ALA A 355 -19.37 4.66 -7.64
C ALA A 355 -18.72 3.58 -6.74
N LEU A 356 -19.16 2.31 -6.84
CA LEU A 356 -18.52 1.18 -6.17
C LEU A 356 -17.08 0.97 -6.69
N HIS A 357 -16.85 1.09 -8.01
CA HIS A 357 -15.53 0.97 -8.61
C HIS A 357 -14.58 2.14 -8.27
N VAL A 358 -15.09 3.38 -8.10
CA VAL A 358 -14.33 4.51 -7.55
C VAL A 358 -13.94 4.22 -6.09
N TYR A 359 -14.90 3.89 -5.23
CA TYR A 359 -14.69 3.50 -3.83
C TYR A 359 -13.62 2.40 -3.67
N ARG A 360 -13.65 1.36 -4.51
CA ARG A 360 -12.66 0.26 -4.47
C ARG A 360 -11.25 0.67 -4.89
N ARG A 361 -11.08 1.72 -5.70
CA ARG A 361 -9.77 2.24 -6.14
C ARG A 361 -9.17 3.25 -5.16
N GLU A 362 -10.01 3.99 -4.44
CA GLU A 362 -9.60 5.11 -3.59
C GLU A 362 -9.77 4.78 -2.10
N GLU A 363 -10.99 4.96 -1.56
CA GLU A 363 -11.32 4.84 -0.14
C GLU A 363 -10.92 3.46 0.43
N LYS A 364 -11.24 2.36 -0.26
CA LYS A 364 -10.91 1.00 0.20
C LYS A 364 -9.40 0.73 0.23
N VAL A 365 -8.63 1.29 -0.70
CA VAL A 365 -7.17 1.13 -0.73
C VAL A 365 -6.52 1.87 0.44
N GLN A 366 -7.00 3.08 0.76
CA GLN A 366 -6.53 3.85 1.91
C GLN A 366 -6.80 3.12 3.25
N GLN A 367 -7.99 2.54 3.42
CA GLN A 367 -8.30 1.78 4.64
C GLN A 367 -7.56 0.45 4.72
N LYS A 368 -7.30 -0.22 3.58
CA LYS A 368 -6.42 -1.41 3.56
C LYS A 368 -4.97 -1.06 3.93
N ALA A 369 -4.48 0.10 3.51
CA ALA A 369 -3.17 0.61 3.93
C ALA A 369 -3.14 0.94 5.44
N LYS A 370 -4.23 1.48 6.00
CA LYS A 370 -4.37 1.68 7.46
C LYS A 370 -4.36 0.35 8.23
N LEU A 371 -5.07 -0.67 7.73
CA LEU A 371 -5.06 -2.02 8.31
C LEU A 371 -3.65 -2.66 8.30
N LEU A 372 -2.93 -2.53 7.18
CA LEU A 372 -1.54 -2.97 7.06
C LEU A 372 -0.61 -2.20 8.01
N ARG A 373 -0.79 -0.89 8.17
CA ARG A 373 -0.05 -0.06 9.14
C ARG A 373 -0.32 -0.51 10.57
N LEU A 374 -1.59 -0.74 10.96
CA LEU A 374 -1.96 -1.25 12.28
C LEU A 374 -1.30 -2.61 12.57
N THR A 375 -1.36 -3.54 11.61
CA THR A 375 -0.71 -4.86 11.70
C THR A 375 0.80 -4.72 11.91
N SER A 376 1.44 -3.79 11.19
CA SER A 376 2.87 -3.49 11.33
C SER A 376 3.21 -2.88 12.70
N VAL A 377 2.42 -1.91 13.17
CA VAL A 377 2.57 -1.28 14.50
C VAL A 377 2.42 -2.31 15.62
N LEU A 378 1.44 -3.21 15.54
CA LEU A 378 1.27 -4.28 16.54
C LEU A 378 2.41 -5.30 16.50
N GLY A 379 2.92 -5.62 15.29
CA GLY A 379 4.11 -6.44 15.11
C GLY A 379 5.36 -5.81 15.73
N GLN A 380 5.60 -4.52 15.50
CA GLN A 380 6.70 -3.75 16.10
C GLN A 380 6.58 -3.65 17.62
N LEU A 381 5.38 -3.37 18.15
CA LEU A 381 5.11 -3.30 19.58
C LEU A 381 5.36 -4.66 20.26
N ARG A 382 4.82 -5.75 19.70
CA ARG A 382 5.00 -7.12 20.24
C ARG A 382 6.45 -7.61 20.11
N GLY A 383 7.14 -7.26 19.02
CA GLY A 383 8.57 -7.49 18.88
C GLY A 383 9.35 -6.79 19.98
N SER A 384 9.16 -5.48 20.14
CA SER A 384 9.80 -4.68 21.18
C SER A 384 9.48 -5.17 22.61
N GLN A 385 8.22 -5.52 22.91
CA GLN A 385 7.83 -6.11 24.20
C GLN A 385 8.56 -7.44 24.46
N ARG A 386 8.59 -8.35 23.48
CA ARG A 386 9.33 -9.63 23.57
C ARG A 386 10.83 -9.40 23.82
N ASN A 387 11.43 -8.43 23.14
CA ASN A 387 12.86 -8.11 23.23
C ASN A 387 13.23 -7.52 24.60
N HIS A 388 12.29 -6.86 25.28
CA HIS A 388 12.47 -6.29 26.63
C HIS A 388 11.86 -7.16 27.75
N ASN A 389 11.52 -8.43 27.47
CA ASN A 389 10.89 -9.37 28.40
C ASN A 389 9.60 -8.85 29.07
N ARG A 390 8.80 -8.08 28.33
CA ARG A 390 7.50 -7.54 28.77
C ARG A 390 6.34 -8.47 28.37
N PRO A 391 5.18 -8.37 29.04
CA PRO A 391 3.94 -9.00 28.58
C PRO A 391 3.63 -8.58 27.14
N LEU A 392 3.06 -9.50 26.35
CA LEU A 392 2.62 -9.19 25.00
C LEU A 392 1.26 -8.48 25.05
N TYR A 393 1.15 -7.34 24.38
CA TYR A 393 -0.10 -6.60 24.29
C TYR A 393 -1.20 -7.41 23.59
N ALA A 394 -2.32 -7.55 24.29
CA ALA A 394 -3.58 -8.08 23.80
C ALA A 394 -4.55 -6.90 23.55
N PRO A 395 -4.88 -6.59 22.28
CA PRO A 395 -5.86 -5.56 21.95
C PRO A 395 -7.22 -5.77 22.63
N PRO A 396 -8.00 -4.70 22.84
CA PRO A 396 -9.38 -4.79 23.29
C PRO A 396 -10.22 -5.72 22.39
N PRO A 397 -11.26 -6.38 22.94
CA PRO A 397 -12.00 -7.43 22.23
C PRO A 397 -12.64 -6.89 20.95
N GLY A 398 -12.28 -7.49 19.80
CA GLY A 398 -12.73 -7.05 18.49
C GLY A 398 -11.82 -6.01 17.82
N MET A 399 -10.71 -5.59 18.41
CA MET A 399 -9.73 -4.68 17.80
C MET A 399 -8.45 -5.38 17.35
N GLY A 400 -8.31 -6.68 17.59
CA GLY A 400 -7.10 -7.42 17.22
C GLY A 400 -7.00 -7.66 15.72
N ASP A 401 -5.77 -7.90 15.24
CA ASP A 401 -5.51 -8.19 13.83
C ASP A 401 -6.38 -9.33 13.28
N LYS A 402 -6.71 -10.34 14.11
CA LYS A 402 -7.66 -11.41 13.74
C LYS A 402 -9.06 -10.88 13.51
N ASP A 403 -9.62 -10.16 14.47
CA ASP A 403 -10.97 -9.60 14.42
C ASP A 403 -11.12 -8.68 13.19
N LEU A 404 -10.07 -7.93 12.84
CA LEU A 404 -10.06 -7.04 11.68
C LEU A 404 -9.81 -7.76 10.34
N TRP A 405 -8.88 -8.72 10.25
CA TRP A 405 -8.54 -9.42 8.98
C TRP A 405 -9.37 -10.68 8.71
N GLU A 406 -9.79 -11.42 9.74
CA GLU A 406 -10.49 -12.70 9.65
C GLU A 406 -12.03 -12.53 9.75
N GLU A 407 -12.53 -11.49 10.42
CA GLU A 407 -13.98 -11.22 10.58
C GLU A 407 -14.48 -9.94 9.89
N ASP A 408 -14.13 -8.73 10.38
CA ASP A 408 -14.72 -7.46 9.90
C ASP A 408 -14.37 -7.16 8.42
N TRP A 409 -13.13 -7.41 7.96
CA TRP A 409 -12.75 -7.19 6.55
C TRP A 409 -13.42 -8.19 5.58
N PRO A 410 -13.39 -9.53 5.79
CA PRO A 410 -14.09 -10.47 4.90
C PRO A 410 -15.61 -10.26 4.89
N ALA A 411 -16.21 -9.83 6.01
CA ALA A 411 -17.62 -9.44 6.05
C ALA A 411 -17.93 -8.24 5.14
N LEU A 412 -17.05 -7.23 5.11
CA LEU A 412 -17.15 -6.12 4.16
C LEU A 412 -17.02 -6.60 2.72
N GLU A 413 -16.06 -7.46 2.39
CA GLU A 413 -15.88 -7.95 1.02
C GLU A 413 -17.04 -8.85 0.56
N ALA A 414 -17.64 -9.63 1.46
CA ALA A 414 -18.87 -10.38 1.21
C ALA A 414 -20.09 -9.46 1.04
N ALA A 415 -20.19 -8.35 1.78
CA ALA A 415 -21.25 -7.35 1.57
C ALA A 415 -21.10 -6.63 0.23
N GLU A 416 -19.88 -6.18 -0.11
CA GLU A 416 -19.56 -5.59 -1.42
C GLU A 416 -19.89 -6.56 -2.57
N GLY A 417 -19.49 -7.83 -2.47
CA GLY A 417 -19.75 -8.82 -3.52
C GLY A 417 -21.23 -9.15 -3.69
N ARG A 418 -22.01 -9.17 -2.60
CA ARG A 418 -23.48 -9.32 -2.66
C ARG A 418 -24.14 -8.11 -3.33
N TYR A 419 -23.71 -6.89 -2.98
CA TYR A 419 -24.20 -5.65 -3.58
C TYR A 419 -23.83 -5.54 -5.08
N GLU A 420 -22.57 -5.82 -5.43
CA GLU A 420 -22.08 -5.83 -6.81
C GLU A 420 -22.83 -6.83 -7.69
N LYS A 421 -23.02 -8.06 -7.20
CA LYS A 421 -23.81 -9.08 -7.89
C LYS A 421 -25.24 -8.61 -8.13
N ALA A 422 -25.92 -8.09 -7.11
CA ALA A 422 -27.29 -7.59 -7.23
C ALA A 422 -27.39 -6.40 -8.23
N CYS A 423 -26.42 -5.49 -8.24
CA CYS A 423 -26.34 -4.42 -9.23
C CYS A 423 -26.11 -4.95 -10.65
N ILE A 424 -25.26 -5.96 -10.85
CA ILE A 424 -25.01 -6.57 -12.17
C ILE A 424 -26.24 -7.32 -12.67
N GLU A 425 -26.91 -8.11 -11.82
CA GLU A 425 -28.15 -8.81 -12.15
C GLU A 425 -29.27 -7.82 -12.50
N LYS A 426 -29.39 -6.71 -11.73
CA LYS A 426 -30.36 -5.64 -12.01
C LYS A 426 -30.04 -4.85 -13.29
N TYR A 427 -28.77 -4.55 -13.55
CA TYR A 427 -28.31 -3.89 -14.78
C TYR A 427 -28.56 -4.76 -16.01
N ALA A 428 -28.29 -6.07 -15.94
CA ALA A 428 -28.58 -7.00 -17.02
C ALA A 428 -30.09 -7.08 -17.32
N GLY A 429 -30.93 -7.18 -16.28
CA GLY A 429 -32.38 -7.15 -16.43
C GLY A 429 -32.90 -5.85 -17.01
N PHE A 430 -32.44 -4.70 -16.50
CA PHE A 430 -32.85 -3.37 -16.99
C PHE A 430 -32.36 -3.10 -18.41
N SER A 431 -31.17 -3.56 -18.81
CA SER A 431 -30.66 -3.45 -20.18
C SER A 431 -31.52 -4.24 -21.20
N VAL A 432 -31.97 -5.45 -20.85
CA VAL A 432 -32.93 -6.22 -21.67
C VAL A 432 -34.29 -5.52 -21.76
N ILE A 433 -34.75 -4.93 -20.65
CA ILE A 433 -35.96 -4.11 -20.62
C ILE A 433 -35.81 -2.88 -21.52
N ASP A 434 -34.72 -2.12 -21.42
CA ASP A 434 -34.47 -0.92 -22.24
C ASP A 434 -34.35 -1.25 -23.73
N PHE A 435 -33.77 -2.39 -24.10
CA PHE A 435 -33.79 -2.88 -25.48
C PHE A 435 -35.22 -3.18 -25.96
N ALA A 436 -36.05 -3.82 -25.12
CA ALA A 436 -37.46 -4.08 -25.43
C ALA A 436 -38.28 -2.78 -25.52
N LEU A 437 -38.08 -1.83 -24.61
CA LEU A 437 -38.72 -0.52 -24.60
C LEU A 437 -38.32 0.29 -25.83
N THR A 438 -37.02 0.36 -26.16
CA THR A 438 -36.51 1.02 -27.38
C THR A 438 -37.10 0.37 -28.65
N LYS A 439 -37.21 -0.96 -28.68
CA LYS A 439 -37.83 -1.70 -29.80
C LYS A 439 -39.33 -1.42 -29.92
N VAL A 440 -40.05 -1.20 -28.82
CA VAL A 440 -41.47 -0.80 -28.84
C VAL A 440 -41.63 0.68 -29.19
N GLN A 441 -40.80 1.58 -28.65
CA GLN A 441 -40.82 3.01 -28.96
C GLN A 441 -40.50 3.27 -30.44
N ASN A 442 -39.57 2.53 -31.05
CA ASN A 442 -39.27 2.56 -32.48
C ASN A 442 -40.36 1.95 -33.39
N LYS A 443 -41.36 1.27 -32.81
CA LYS A 443 -42.60 0.87 -33.50
C LYS A 443 -43.69 1.92 -33.31
N LEU A 444 -43.86 2.43 -32.08
CA LEU A 444 -44.80 3.49 -31.76
C LEU A 444 -44.52 4.75 -32.57
N SER A 445 -43.25 5.18 -32.71
CA SER A 445 -42.89 6.36 -33.52
C SER A 445 -43.19 6.23 -35.02
N LYS A 446 -43.46 5.02 -35.51
CA LYS A 446 -43.96 4.75 -36.88
C LYS A 446 -45.47 4.60 -36.93
N LEU A 447 -46.07 4.13 -35.84
CA LEU A 447 -47.51 3.86 -35.72
C LEU A 447 -48.30 5.13 -35.37
N GLU A 448 -47.85 5.92 -34.40
CA GLU A 448 -48.55 7.12 -33.90
C GLU A 448 -48.79 8.14 -35.04
N PRO A 449 -47.80 8.54 -35.89
CA PRO A 449 -48.05 9.46 -37.00
C PRO A 449 -48.93 8.86 -38.11
N TRP A 450 -48.88 7.54 -38.31
CA TRP A 450 -49.75 6.85 -39.26
C TRP A 450 -51.21 6.83 -38.75
N LEU A 451 -51.42 6.56 -37.46
CA LEU A 451 -52.73 6.62 -36.81
C LEU A 451 -53.33 8.03 -36.90
N GLU A 452 -52.56 9.08 -36.60
CA GLU A 452 -53.00 10.48 -36.72
C GLU A 452 -53.38 10.83 -38.17
N SER A 453 -52.49 10.54 -39.12
CA SER A 453 -52.70 10.82 -40.55
C SER A 453 -53.92 10.09 -41.13
N ARG A 454 -54.08 8.79 -40.83
CA ARG A 454 -55.24 8.00 -41.27
C ARG A 454 -56.53 8.44 -40.57
N THR A 455 -56.49 8.77 -39.28
CA THR A 455 -57.66 9.30 -38.56
C THR A 455 -58.15 10.59 -39.21
N SER A 456 -57.24 11.54 -39.47
CA SER A 456 -57.55 12.79 -40.16
C SER A 456 -58.20 12.55 -41.53
N TYR A 457 -57.59 11.67 -42.35
CA TYR A 457 -58.10 11.30 -43.67
C TYR A 457 -59.54 10.75 -43.63
N PHE A 458 -59.84 9.77 -42.76
CA PHE A 458 -61.19 9.20 -42.69
C PHE A 458 -62.22 10.11 -41.98
N THR A 459 -61.78 11.07 -41.16
CA THR A 459 -62.68 12.14 -40.66
C THR A 459 -62.95 13.26 -41.67
N THR A 460 -62.25 13.29 -42.81
CA THR A 460 -62.47 14.32 -43.84
C THR A 460 -63.75 14.05 -44.62
N ALA A 461 -64.78 14.87 -44.39
CA ALA A 461 -66.11 14.69 -44.96
C ALA A 461 -66.13 14.71 -46.50
N LEU A 462 -67.01 13.90 -47.09
CA LEU A 462 -67.26 13.88 -48.53
C LEU A 462 -68.08 15.11 -48.97
N PRO A 463 -67.69 15.80 -50.07
CA PRO A 463 -68.51 16.86 -50.66
C PRO A 463 -69.90 16.36 -51.08
N ARG A 464 -70.93 17.16 -50.79
CA ARG A 464 -72.31 16.88 -51.23
C ARG A 464 -72.51 17.36 -52.67
N PRO A 465 -73.32 16.66 -53.50
CA PRO A 465 -73.69 17.16 -54.82
C PRO A 465 -74.61 18.38 -54.72
N PRO A 466 -74.58 19.31 -55.69
CA PRO A 466 -75.58 20.37 -55.77
C PRO A 466 -76.96 19.78 -56.10
N VAL A 467 -77.95 20.04 -55.25
CA VAL A 467 -79.35 19.69 -55.49
C VAL A 467 -80.03 20.90 -56.14
N LYS A 468 -80.75 20.71 -57.25
CA LYS A 468 -81.60 21.77 -57.81
C LYS A 468 -82.75 22.06 -56.83
N GLY A 469 -82.71 23.22 -56.16
CA GLY A 469 -83.82 23.70 -55.31
C GLY A 469 -83.48 24.06 -53.86
N SER A 470 -82.26 24.52 -53.55
CA SER A 470 -81.94 25.14 -52.25
C SER A 470 -81.34 26.54 -52.44
N ASP A 471 -81.96 27.55 -51.81
CA ASP A 471 -81.48 28.94 -51.80
C ASP A 471 -80.15 29.14 -51.06
N GLY A 472 -79.47 30.25 -51.39
CA GLY A 472 -78.61 30.97 -50.46
C GLY A 472 -77.11 30.99 -50.79
N GLY A 473 -76.62 32.14 -51.26
CA GLY A 473 -75.18 32.44 -51.29
C GLY A 473 -74.66 32.97 -52.63
N GLU A 474 -75.03 34.19 -53.01
CA GLU A 474 -74.24 34.98 -53.97
C GLU A 474 -73.06 35.62 -53.20
N ASP A 475 -71.82 35.32 -53.61
CA ASP A 475 -70.63 36.05 -53.14
C ASP A 475 -70.29 37.16 -54.15
N GLU A 476 -69.91 38.34 -53.66
CA GLU A 476 -69.86 39.61 -54.43
C GLU A 476 -68.87 39.67 -55.62
N ASN A 477 -68.08 38.61 -55.88
CA ASN A 477 -67.02 38.60 -56.89
C ASN A 477 -67.40 38.00 -58.25
N GLY A 478 -68.62 37.49 -58.42
CA GLY A 478 -69.14 37.04 -59.73
C GLY A 478 -68.48 35.78 -60.33
N GLU A 479 -67.57 35.11 -59.62
CA GLU A 479 -67.03 33.82 -60.02
C GLU A 479 -67.99 32.67 -59.67
N CYS A 480 -68.54 32.01 -60.69
CA CYS A 480 -69.26 30.76 -60.51
C CYS A 480 -68.35 29.70 -59.87
N LYS A 481 -68.57 29.38 -58.59
CA LYS A 481 -67.91 28.27 -57.91
C LYS A 481 -68.15 26.96 -58.68
N SER A 482 -67.12 26.51 -59.39
CA SER A 482 -67.08 25.27 -60.17
C SER A 482 -67.01 24.05 -59.25
N ALA A 483 -68.10 23.83 -58.50
CA ALA A 483 -68.19 22.92 -57.36
C ALA A 483 -68.14 21.43 -57.74
N LEU A 484 -66.94 20.94 -58.05
CA LEU A 484 -66.44 19.58 -57.82
C LEU A 484 -67.45 18.46 -58.10
N VAL A 485 -67.69 18.17 -59.39
CA VAL A 485 -68.18 16.84 -59.79
C VAL A 485 -67.10 15.82 -59.42
N VAL A 486 -67.38 14.94 -58.46
CA VAL A 486 -66.43 13.92 -58.03
C VAL A 486 -66.39 12.79 -59.07
N SER A 487 -65.26 12.67 -59.79
CA SER A 487 -65.10 11.66 -60.83
C SER A 487 -65.00 10.24 -60.25
N ILE A 488 -65.36 9.25 -61.06
CA ILE A 488 -65.26 7.83 -60.70
C ILE A 488 -63.82 7.44 -60.39
N PRO A 489 -62.79 7.81 -61.19
CA PRO A 489 -61.40 7.63 -60.81
C PRO A 489 -61.04 8.21 -59.44
N SER A 490 -61.64 9.34 -59.00
CA SER A 490 -61.39 9.90 -57.67
C SER A 490 -62.07 9.11 -56.54
N LEU A 491 -63.28 8.58 -56.78
CA LEU A 491 -63.97 7.70 -55.82
C LEU A 491 -63.31 6.31 -55.75
N GLU A 492 -62.86 5.77 -56.88
CA GLU A 492 -62.09 4.52 -56.94
C GLU A 492 -60.69 4.70 -56.34
N GLN A 493 -60.04 5.85 -56.53
CA GLN A 493 -58.79 6.17 -55.83
C GLN A 493 -59.00 6.24 -54.32
N ARG A 494 -60.14 6.76 -53.83
CA ARG A 494 -60.50 6.76 -52.40
C ARG A 494 -60.84 5.36 -51.87
N LEU A 495 -61.56 4.54 -52.64
CA LEU A 495 -61.85 3.16 -52.27
C LEU A 495 -60.60 2.25 -52.33
N SER A 496 -59.72 2.49 -53.30
CA SER A 496 -58.38 1.88 -53.39
C SER A 496 -57.49 2.34 -52.24
N SER A 497 -57.56 3.62 -51.84
CA SER A 497 -56.89 4.12 -50.62
C SER A 497 -57.45 3.47 -49.35
N HIS A 498 -58.73 3.09 -49.33
CA HIS A 498 -59.29 2.27 -48.25
C HIS A 498 -58.83 0.80 -48.34
N ALA A 499 -58.78 0.19 -49.52
CA ALA A 499 -58.27 -1.19 -49.69
C ALA A 499 -56.77 -1.31 -49.32
N ALA A 500 -55.99 -0.27 -49.65
CA ALA A 500 -54.59 -0.10 -49.22
C ALA A 500 -54.45 0.32 -47.74
N PHE A 501 -55.53 0.76 -47.10
CA PHE A 501 -55.59 0.91 -45.64
C PHE A 501 -55.89 -0.43 -44.97
N GLU A 502 -56.89 -1.19 -45.42
CA GLU A 502 -57.22 -2.53 -44.87
C GLU A 502 -56.00 -3.46 -44.88
N SER A 503 -55.28 -3.54 -46.01
CA SER A 503 -54.05 -4.34 -46.12
C SER A 503 -52.85 -3.79 -45.32
N GLN A 504 -52.91 -2.53 -44.87
CA GLN A 504 -51.95 -1.96 -43.91
C GLN A 504 -52.38 -2.16 -42.45
N VAL A 505 -53.69 -2.14 -42.14
CA VAL A 505 -54.25 -2.30 -40.80
C VAL A 505 -53.76 -3.59 -40.17
N ASP A 506 -53.91 -4.72 -40.86
CA ASP A 506 -53.49 -6.02 -40.33
C ASP A 506 -51.99 -6.04 -39.97
N VAL A 507 -51.14 -5.35 -40.74
CA VAL A 507 -49.70 -5.24 -40.48
C VAL A 507 -49.42 -4.34 -39.28
N TYR A 508 -50.10 -3.21 -39.13
CA TYR A 508 -49.93 -2.30 -37.99
C TYR A 508 -50.60 -2.83 -36.70
N GLU A 509 -51.66 -3.62 -36.81
CA GLU A 509 -52.33 -4.32 -35.71
C GLU A 509 -51.53 -5.54 -35.24
N ALA A 510 -50.90 -6.29 -36.16
CA ALA A 510 -49.85 -7.26 -35.84
C ALA A 510 -48.65 -6.59 -35.16
N LEU A 511 -48.25 -5.40 -35.61
CA LEU A 511 -47.16 -4.63 -34.99
C LEU A 511 -47.49 -4.18 -33.56
N LEU A 512 -48.73 -3.73 -33.32
CA LEU A 512 -49.22 -3.29 -32.01
C LEU A 512 -49.47 -4.46 -31.06
N SER A 513 -50.06 -5.57 -31.51
CA SER A 513 -50.25 -6.77 -30.71
C SER A 513 -48.92 -7.43 -30.33
N GLU A 514 -47.94 -7.50 -31.23
CA GLU A 514 -46.56 -7.88 -30.89
C GLU A 514 -45.92 -6.90 -29.89
N SER A 515 -46.18 -5.60 -30.00
CA SER A 515 -45.68 -4.61 -29.03
C SER A 515 -46.32 -4.78 -27.66
N ARG A 516 -47.60 -5.13 -27.60
CA ARG A 516 -48.32 -5.48 -26.37
C ARG A 516 -47.78 -6.77 -25.76
N ARG A 517 -47.50 -7.79 -26.58
CA ARG A 517 -46.88 -9.08 -26.17
C ARG A 517 -45.49 -8.89 -25.58
N LEU A 518 -44.67 -8.02 -26.18
CA LEU A 518 -43.33 -7.67 -25.67
C LEU A 518 -43.38 -6.91 -24.32
N LEU A 519 -44.50 -6.28 -23.98
CA LEU A 519 -44.71 -5.62 -22.67
C LEU A 519 -45.56 -6.43 -21.68
N SER A 520 -46.04 -7.62 -22.07
CA SER A 520 -46.85 -8.51 -21.22
C SER A 520 -46.08 -9.75 -20.73
N GLY A 521 -44.79 -9.86 -21.04
CA GLY A 521 -43.88 -10.79 -20.38
C GLY A 521 -43.50 -10.31 -18.97
N GLU A 522 -42.62 -11.06 -18.31
CA GLU A 522 -42.17 -10.83 -16.93
C GLU A 522 -41.17 -9.66 -16.80
N LEU A 523 -41.48 -8.51 -17.41
CA LEU A 523 -40.70 -7.28 -17.28
C LEU A 523 -41.00 -6.65 -15.91
N SER A 524 -39.96 -6.42 -15.10
CA SER A 524 -40.11 -5.84 -13.76
C SER A 524 -40.71 -4.43 -13.83
N GLU A 525 -41.83 -4.23 -13.13
CA GLU A 525 -42.48 -2.92 -13.01
C GLU A 525 -41.69 -1.91 -12.14
N GLU A 526 -40.56 -2.32 -11.55
CA GLU A 526 -39.61 -1.38 -10.94
C GLU A 526 -38.99 -0.41 -11.97
N HIS A 527 -38.87 -0.83 -13.24
CA HIS A 527 -38.19 -0.04 -14.26
C HIS A 527 -39.06 1.11 -14.78
N ALA A 528 -38.61 2.35 -14.61
CA ALA A 528 -39.45 3.55 -14.79
C ALA A 528 -40.06 3.68 -16.20
N GLY A 529 -39.36 3.23 -17.24
CA GLY A 529 -39.83 3.29 -18.63
C GLY A 529 -40.97 2.32 -18.98
N VAL A 530 -41.19 1.27 -18.18
CA VAL A 530 -42.18 0.22 -18.47
C VAL A 530 -43.61 0.77 -18.36
N GLY A 531 -43.95 1.40 -17.23
CA GLY A 531 -45.30 1.96 -17.02
C GLY A 531 -45.69 2.99 -18.07
N LEU A 532 -44.78 3.90 -18.41
CA LEU A 532 -45.00 4.95 -19.43
C LEU A 532 -45.24 4.36 -20.83
N THR A 533 -44.43 3.37 -21.23
CA THR A 533 -44.54 2.75 -22.55
C THR A 533 -45.77 1.83 -22.65
N LYS A 534 -46.12 1.13 -21.57
CA LYS A 534 -47.36 0.36 -21.40
C LYS A 534 -48.60 1.25 -21.53
N GLY A 535 -48.57 2.46 -20.98
CA GLY A 535 -49.59 3.49 -21.19
C GLY A 535 -49.72 3.94 -22.66
N ARG A 536 -48.62 4.26 -23.33
CA ARG A 536 -48.65 4.65 -24.76
C ARG A 536 -49.19 3.55 -25.69
N VAL A 537 -48.81 2.28 -25.46
CA VAL A 537 -49.36 1.14 -26.22
C VAL A 537 -50.87 1.00 -26.02
N ALA A 538 -51.41 1.31 -24.84
CA ALA A 538 -52.86 1.31 -24.59
C ALA A 538 -53.58 2.41 -25.40
N VAL A 539 -53.06 3.64 -25.39
CA VAL A 539 -53.63 4.76 -26.17
C VAL A 539 -53.54 4.50 -27.69
N ALA A 540 -52.44 3.92 -28.16
CA ALA A 540 -52.30 3.49 -29.56
C ALA A 540 -53.29 2.37 -29.95
N ALA A 541 -53.67 1.49 -29.01
CA ALA A 541 -54.66 0.44 -29.24
C ALA A 541 -56.09 1.00 -29.33
N GLU A 542 -56.43 1.94 -28.44
CA GLU A 542 -57.73 2.62 -28.43
C GLU A 542 -57.93 3.48 -29.68
N THR A 543 -56.90 4.22 -30.11
CA THR A 543 -56.96 5.01 -31.35
C THR A 543 -57.02 4.13 -32.60
N MET A 544 -56.34 2.97 -32.63
CA MET A 544 -56.49 1.98 -33.71
C MET A 544 -57.93 1.43 -33.81
N ALA A 545 -58.58 1.12 -32.68
CA ALA A 545 -59.96 0.63 -32.68
C ALA A 545 -60.92 1.69 -33.25
N ASN A 546 -60.86 2.92 -32.72
CA ASN A 546 -61.64 4.06 -33.20
C ASN A 546 -61.38 4.41 -34.68
N LEU A 547 -60.19 4.09 -35.20
CA LEU A 547 -59.84 4.29 -36.61
C LEU A 547 -60.51 3.25 -37.53
N LYS A 548 -60.55 1.97 -37.12
CA LYS A 548 -61.19 0.89 -37.89
C LYS A 548 -62.70 1.11 -38.06
N ASP A 549 -63.39 1.57 -37.01
CA ASP A 549 -64.81 1.92 -37.10
C ASP A 549 -65.06 3.10 -38.05
N LYS A 550 -64.28 4.19 -37.95
CA LYS A 550 -64.39 5.35 -38.87
C LYS A 550 -64.08 5.01 -40.32
N ALA A 551 -63.11 4.14 -40.57
CA ALA A 551 -62.78 3.69 -41.92
C ALA A 551 -63.92 2.88 -42.54
N LYS A 552 -64.52 1.96 -41.77
CA LYS A 552 -65.71 1.18 -42.16
C LYS A 552 -66.89 2.08 -42.54
N ASP A 553 -67.19 3.12 -41.77
CA ASP A 553 -68.23 4.11 -42.10
C ASP A 553 -67.89 4.89 -43.38
N PHE A 554 -66.63 5.31 -43.54
CA PHE A 554 -66.15 5.97 -44.75
C PHE A 554 -66.29 5.08 -45.99
N LYS A 555 -65.96 3.77 -45.89
CA LYS A 555 -66.12 2.80 -46.96
C LYS A 555 -67.57 2.71 -47.41
N VAL A 556 -68.51 2.53 -46.49
CA VAL A 556 -69.95 2.47 -46.80
C VAL A 556 -70.42 3.74 -47.51
N GLY A 557 -69.97 4.91 -47.06
CA GLY A 557 -70.26 6.20 -47.70
C GLY A 557 -69.69 6.33 -49.13
N VAL A 558 -68.44 5.92 -49.34
CA VAL A 558 -67.78 5.95 -50.66
C VAL A 558 -68.37 4.90 -51.61
N GLU A 559 -68.64 3.68 -51.16
CA GLU A 559 -69.22 2.62 -51.98
C GLU A 559 -70.64 2.98 -52.45
N ALA A 560 -71.47 3.55 -51.58
CA ALA A 560 -72.80 4.05 -51.96
C ALA A 560 -72.71 5.16 -53.03
N ARG A 561 -71.74 6.07 -52.91
CA ARG A 561 -71.50 7.14 -53.90
C ARG A 561 -70.96 6.59 -55.22
N LEU A 562 -70.02 5.64 -55.16
CA LEU A 562 -69.40 5.00 -56.32
C LEU A 562 -70.41 4.15 -57.10
N GLN A 563 -71.31 3.43 -56.42
CA GLN A 563 -72.38 2.65 -57.06
C GLN A 563 -73.40 3.53 -57.81
N LEU A 564 -73.62 4.77 -57.34
CA LEU A 564 -74.45 5.74 -58.06
C LEU A 564 -73.75 6.25 -59.33
N GLU A 565 -72.50 6.70 -59.19
CA GLU A 565 -71.72 7.22 -60.32
C GLU A 565 -71.43 6.12 -61.38
N LYS A 566 -71.03 4.92 -60.97
CA LYS A 566 -70.75 3.80 -61.90
C LYS A 566 -71.96 3.38 -62.73
N LYS A 567 -73.20 3.59 -62.27
CA LYS A 567 -74.39 3.33 -63.09
C LYS A 567 -74.52 4.34 -64.24
N LEU A 568 -74.12 5.59 -63.99
CA LEU A 568 -74.12 6.66 -65.00
C LEU A 568 -72.95 6.48 -65.99
N GLU A 569 -71.76 6.12 -65.53
CA GLU A 569 -70.65 5.84 -66.44
C GLU A 569 -70.78 4.49 -67.15
N HIS A 570 -71.39 3.45 -66.56
CA HIS A 570 -71.67 2.22 -67.32
C HIS A 570 -72.63 2.49 -68.49
N ALA A 571 -73.61 3.40 -68.33
CA ALA A 571 -74.45 3.83 -69.45
C ALA A 571 -73.63 4.57 -70.54
N ALA A 572 -72.73 5.49 -70.15
CA ALA A 572 -71.87 6.22 -71.08
C ALA A 572 -70.82 5.34 -71.78
N ASN A 573 -70.15 4.47 -71.03
CA ASN A 573 -69.14 3.55 -71.54
C ASN A 573 -69.78 2.48 -72.42
N ARG A 574 -70.92 1.90 -72.04
CA ARG A 574 -71.59 0.88 -72.88
C ARG A 574 -72.07 1.48 -74.20
N TYR A 575 -72.55 2.73 -74.19
CA TYR A 575 -72.84 3.50 -75.40
C TYR A 575 -71.59 3.68 -76.28
N VAL A 576 -70.47 4.08 -75.69
CA VAL A 576 -69.17 4.25 -76.38
C VAL A 576 -68.59 2.93 -76.88
N THR A 577 -68.57 1.86 -76.09
CA THR A 577 -67.95 0.57 -76.44
C THR A 577 -68.76 -0.23 -77.46
N LEU A 578 -70.09 -0.09 -77.52
CA LEU A 578 -70.89 -0.62 -78.62
C LEU A 578 -70.56 0.11 -79.94
N ALA A 579 -70.19 1.38 -79.85
CA ALA A 579 -69.69 2.20 -80.96
C ALA A 579 -68.26 1.77 -81.36
N GLU A 580 -67.32 1.72 -80.41
CA GLU A 580 -65.93 1.33 -80.61
C GLU A 580 -65.79 -0.11 -81.12
N LYS A 581 -66.64 -1.06 -80.70
CA LYS A 581 -66.59 -2.45 -81.21
C LYS A 581 -66.70 -2.56 -82.73
N VAL A 582 -67.41 -1.62 -83.36
CA VAL A 582 -67.60 -1.55 -84.80
C VAL A 582 -66.38 -0.92 -85.51
N GLY A 583 -65.51 -0.23 -84.76
CA GLY A 583 -64.19 0.23 -85.18
C GLY A 583 -63.04 -0.72 -84.81
N PHE A 584 -63.03 -1.33 -83.64
CA PHE A 584 -61.92 -2.20 -83.20
C PHE A 584 -61.85 -3.49 -84.01
N VAL A 585 -62.98 -4.15 -84.30
CA VAL A 585 -62.97 -5.35 -85.15
C VAL A 585 -62.65 -4.99 -86.61
N VAL A 586 -62.76 -3.70 -86.97
CA VAL A 586 -62.22 -3.12 -88.20
C VAL A 586 -60.68 -3.02 -88.06
N ASP A 587 -60.16 -2.42 -87.00
CA ASP A 587 -58.71 -2.23 -86.80
C ASP A 587 -57.92 -3.53 -86.48
N GLU A 588 -58.50 -4.52 -85.79
CA GLU A 588 -57.86 -5.81 -85.40
C GLU A 588 -57.46 -6.63 -86.63
N VAL A 589 -58.24 -6.52 -87.70
CA VAL A 589 -57.99 -7.13 -89.01
C VAL A 589 -56.86 -6.39 -89.75
N GLU A 590 -56.68 -5.09 -89.51
CA GLU A 590 -55.54 -4.31 -90.00
C GLU A 590 -54.26 -4.58 -89.17
N GLU A 591 -54.35 -4.70 -87.83
CA GLU A 591 -53.21 -4.90 -86.92
C GLU A 591 -52.62 -6.32 -86.97
N ALA A 592 -53.45 -7.37 -87.10
CA ALA A 592 -52.95 -8.75 -87.18
C ALA A 592 -51.94 -8.96 -88.33
N MET A 593 -51.88 -8.03 -89.29
CA MET A 593 -50.91 -8.03 -90.39
C MET A 593 -49.56 -7.35 -90.09
N ALA A 594 -49.29 -6.97 -88.85
CA ALA A 594 -48.13 -6.17 -88.47
C ALA A 594 -47.14 -6.82 -87.49
N GLU A 595 -47.36 -8.04 -86.99
CA GLU A 595 -46.46 -8.66 -85.98
C GLU A 595 -45.05 -8.98 -86.53
N PRO A 596 -43.97 -8.60 -85.81
CA PRO A 596 -42.58 -8.88 -86.20
C PRO A 596 -42.06 -10.23 -85.66
N LEU A 597 -40.95 -10.71 -86.23
CA LEU A 597 -40.68 -12.14 -86.32
C LEU A 597 -39.31 -12.55 -85.76
N LEU A 598 -39.22 -12.85 -84.45
CA LEU A 598 -38.04 -13.41 -83.80
C LEU A 598 -38.40 -14.15 -82.50
N GLY A 599 -37.92 -15.39 -82.35
CA GLY A 599 -38.04 -16.21 -81.13
C GLY A 599 -36.68 -16.49 -80.49
N ASN A 600 -36.65 -16.79 -79.18
CA ASN A 600 -35.43 -17.15 -78.47
C ASN A 600 -35.21 -18.66 -78.38
N ASN A 601 -36.30 -19.44 -78.48
CA ASN A 601 -36.30 -20.89 -78.51
C ASN A 601 -36.93 -21.39 -79.82
N VAL A 602 -36.46 -22.53 -80.35
CA VAL A 602 -36.88 -23.05 -81.68
C VAL A 602 -38.39 -23.31 -81.78
N GLU A 603 -39.04 -23.63 -80.66
CA GLU A 603 -40.48 -23.96 -80.56
C GLU A 603 -41.39 -22.71 -80.57
N GLU A 604 -40.86 -21.51 -80.27
CA GLU A 604 -41.65 -20.28 -80.13
C GLU A 604 -42.11 -19.71 -81.49
N VAL A 605 -41.34 -19.98 -82.56
CA VAL A 605 -41.62 -19.46 -83.91
C VAL A 605 -42.79 -20.22 -84.57
N GLU A 606 -42.90 -21.53 -84.36
CA GLU A 606 -43.97 -22.36 -84.95
C GLU A 606 -45.35 -22.08 -84.33
N ALA A 607 -45.40 -21.61 -83.08
CA ALA A 607 -46.65 -21.23 -82.41
C ALA A 607 -47.29 -19.94 -82.98
N LEU A 608 -46.51 -19.12 -83.68
CA LEU A 608 -46.90 -17.78 -84.10
C LEU A 608 -47.72 -17.80 -85.41
N GLU A 609 -47.42 -18.72 -86.34
CA GLU A 609 -48.23 -18.94 -87.56
C GLU A 609 -49.67 -19.38 -87.25
N SER A 610 -49.87 -20.20 -86.21
CA SER A 610 -51.19 -20.75 -85.87
C SER A 610 -52.19 -19.71 -85.33
N ARG A 611 -51.74 -18.49 -84.97
CA ARG A 611 -52.60 -17.44 -84.39
C ARG A 611 -53.37 -16.68 -85.47
N PHE A 612 -52.70 -16.29 -86.55
CA PHE A 612 -53.22 -15.35 -87.55
C PHE A 612 -54.53 -15.81 -88.22
N SER A 613 -54.66 -17.10 -88.52
CA SER A 613 -55.86 -17.66 -89.18
C SER A 613 -57.14 -17.58 -88.33
N THR A 614 -57.02 -17.41 -87.01
CA THR A 614 -58.18 -17.34 -86.10
C THR A 614 -58.89 -15.99 -86.17
N VAL A 615 -58.13 -14.90 -86.35
CA VAL A 615 -58.64 -13.52 -86.24
C VAL A 615 -59.67 -13.18 -87.33
N SER A 616 -59.45 -13.69 -88.56
CA SER A 616 -60.32 -13.43 -89.72
C SER A 616 -61.77 -13.88 -89.54
N ALA A 617 -62.01 -14.97 -88.79
CA ALA A 617 -63.36 -15.49 -88.55
C ALA A 617 -64.22 -14.61 -87.64
N THR A 618 -63.59 -13.74 -86.83
CA THR A 618 -64.26 -12.94 -85.79
C THR A 618 -65.10 -11.79 -86.36
N PHE A 619 -64.70 -11.24 -87.52
CA PHE A 619 -65.27 -10.02 -88.11
C PHE A 619 -66.79 -10.09 -88.36
N GLN A 620 -67.30 -11.25 -88.77
CA GLN A 620 -68.62 -11.37 -89.39
C GLN A 620 -69.82 -11.32 -88.40
N ASN A 621 -69.58 -11.19 -87.09
CA ASN A 621 -70.58 -11.42 -86.04
C ASN A 621 -71.24 -10.14 -85.43
N LEU A 622 -71.00 -8.94 -85.98
CA LEU A 622 -71.30 -7.67 -85.29
C LEU A 622 -72.72 -7.08 -85.43
N SER A 623 -73.55 -7.57 -86.36
CA SER A 623 -74.81 -6.89 -86.74
C SER A 623 -75.78 -6.45 -85.60
N PRO A 624 -76.10 -7.27 -84.57
CA PRO A 624 -77.14 -6.90 -83.59
C PRO A 624 -76.71 -5.78 -82.61
N VAL A 625 -75.41 -5.47 -82.54
CA VAL A 625 -74.78 -4.55 -81.58
C VAL A 625 -75.32 -3.11 -81.70
N MET A 626 -75.68 -2.68 -82.91
CA MET A 626 -76.09 -1.29 -83.18
C MET A 626 -77.44 -0.88 -82.58
N LYS A 627 -78.27 -1.82 -82.13
CA LYS A 627 -79.64 -1.53 -81.65
C LYS A 627 -79.68 -1.12 -80.17
N GLU A 628 -78.82 -1.74 -79.37
CA GLU A 628 -78.66 -1.48 -77.92
C GLU A 628 -78.09 -0.07 -77.64
N LEU A 629 -77.31 0.45 -78.60
CA LEU A 629 -76.66 1.76 -78.57
C LEU A 629 -77.66 2.92 -78.42
N ALA A 630 -78.89 2.78 -78.94
CA ALA A 630 -79.90 3.84 -78.89
C ALA A 630 -80.48 4.10 -77.48
N GLU A 631 -80.79 3.03 -76.73
CA GLU A 631 -81.52 3.15 -75.45
C GLU A 631 -80.66 3.77 -74.34
N LEU A 632 -79.35 3.53 -74.37
CA LEU A 632 -78.39 4.02 -73.38
C LEU A 632 -78.24 5.54 -73.39
N SER A 633 -78.55 6.19 -74.52
CA SER A 633 -78.46 7.66 -74.67
C SER A 633 -79.42 8.43 -73.75
N ALA A 634 -80.60 7.88 -73.46
CA ALA A 634 -81.65 8.60 -72.73
C ALA A 634 -81.35 8.77 -71.23
N LEU A 635 -80.80 7.72 -70.59
CA LEU A 635 -80.53 7.70 -69.14
C LEU A 635 -79.48 8.75 -68.72
N LEU A 636 -78.57 9.10 -69.64
CA LEU A 636 -77.51 10.08 -69.45
C LEU A 636 -78.03 11.53 -69.41
N ILE A 637 -79.21 11.78 -69.97
CA ILE A 637 -79.83 13.11 -70.03
C ILE A 637 -80.45 13.49 -68.68
N GLU A 638 -81.18 12.56 -68.06
CA GLU A 638 -81.90 12.77 -66.78
C GLU A 638 -80.95 13.24 -65.65
N HIS A 639 -79.75 12.68 -65.60
CA HIS A 639 -78.74 12.99 -64.59
C HIS A 639 -77.79 14.13 -64.99
N GLY A 640 -78.12 14.91 -66.03
CA GLY A 640 -77.41 16.12 -66.42
C GLY A 640 -76.03 15.88 -67.05
N ARG A 641 -75.84 14.76 -67.78
CA ARG A 641 -74.59 14.44 -68.49
C ARG A 641 -74.70 14.41 -70.01
N ALA A 642 -75.84 14.78 -70.59
CA ALA A 642 -76.11 14.79 -72.04
C ALA A 642 -74.95 15.40 -72.87
N ASP A 643 -74.66 16.69 -72.64
CA ASP A 643 -73.83 17.49 -73.54
C ASP A 643 -72.35 17.05 -73.53
N ARG A 644 -71.87 16.47 -72.42
CA ARG A 644 -70.48 16.04 -72.26
C ARG A 644 -70.10 14.82 -73.07
N VAL A 645 -71.05 13.93 -73.38
CA VAL A 645 -70.77 12.68 -74.12
C VAL A 645 -70.33 12.97 -75.56
N GLY A 646 -70.82 14.06 -76.16
CA GLY A 646 -70.44 14.48 -77.51
C GLY A 646 -69.08 15.17 -77.59
N GLU A 647 -68.70 15.96 -76.58
CA GLU A 647 -67.50 16.82 -76.64
C GLU A 647 -66.28 16.26 -75.89
N GLU A 648 -66.44 15.68 -74.69
CA GLU A 648 -65.29 15.26 -73.86
C GLU A 648 -64.57 14.00 -74.36
N ARG A 649 -65.21 13.20 -75.24
CA ARG A 649 -64.74 11.84 -75.58
C ARG A 649 -64.32 11.62 -77.04
N GLN A 650 -64.46 12.62 -77.91
CA GLN A 650 -64.10 12.56 -79.35
C GLN A 650 -64.69 11.39 -80.17
N THR A 651 -65.60 10.60 -79.60
CA THR A 651 -66.27 9.51 -80.30
C THR A 651 -67.15 10.05 -81.41
N THR A 652 -67.07 9.41 -82.57
CA THR A 652 -67.92 9.70 -83.73
C THR A 652 -69.39 9.71 -83.31
N ALA A 653 -70.04 10.87 -83.45
CA ALA A 653 -71.45 11.05 -83.11
C ALA A 653 -72.31 9.92 -83.71
N PRO A 654 -73.42 9.49 -83.06
CA PRO A 654 -74.07 8.20 -83.32
C PRO A 654 -74.56 7.98 -84.76
N ALA A 655 -74.65 9.05 -85.56
CA ALA A 655 -74.94 8.98 -87.00
C ALA A 655 -73.76 8.50 -87.89
N VAL A 656 -72.50 8.58 -87.43
CA VAL A 656 -71.31 8.42 -88.29
C VAL A 656 -70.74 7.00 -88.26
N LEU A 657 -70.76 6.33 -87.10
CA LEU A 657 -70.18 4.98 -86.93
C LEU A 657 -70.90 3.87 -87.73
N LEU A 658 -72.08 4.16 -88.26
CA LEU A 658 -72.80 3.28 -89.16
C LEU A 658 -72.10 3.10 -90.54
N ALA A 659 -71.10 3.93 -90.86
CA ALA A 659 -70.47 3.98 -92.19
C ALA A 659 -69.12 3.24 -92.32
N THR A 660 -68.30 3.18 -91.27
CA THR A 660 -66.91 2.67 -91.35
C THR A 660 -66.79 1.16 -91.53
N HIS A 661 -67.76 0.39 -91.02
CA HIS A 661 -67.76 -1.08 -90.99
C HIS A 661 -67.58 -1.75 -92.36
N VAL A 662 -67.86 -1.05 -93.47
CA VAL A 662 -67.82 -1.59 -94.83
C VAL A 662 -66.40 -1.74 -95.40
N ARG A 663 -65.38 -1.06 -94.84
CA ARG A 663 -64.04 -0.96 -95.47
C ARG A 663 -63.16 -2.21 -95.36
N VAL A 664 -63.06 -2.80 -94.17
CA VAL A 664 -61.85 -3.56 -93.78
C VAL A 664 -61.71 -4.97 -94.36
N VAL A 665 -62.80 -5.54 -94.88
CA VAL A 665 -62.87 -6.95 -95.30
C VAL A 665 -61.82 -7.34 -96.36
N GLU A 666 -61.23 -6.36 -97.05
CA GLU A 666 -60.32 -6.57 -98.18
C GLU A 666 -58.85 -6.87 -97.79
N ASP A 667 -58.35 -6.39 -96.65
CA ASP A 667 -56.89 -6.29 -96.44
C ASP A 667 -56.20 -7.57 -95.91
N VAL A 668 -56.88 -8.38 -95.07
CA VAL A 668 -56.28 -9.44 -94.21
C VAL A 668 -55.51 -10.57 -94.93
N SER A 669 -55.53 -10.62 -96.26
CA SER A 669 -54.96 -11.73 -97.05
C SER A 669 -53.43 -11.74 -97.18
N LYS A 670 -52.70 -10.74 -96.63
CA LYS A 670 -51.31 -10.44 -97.05
C LYS A 670 -50.18 -10.93 -96.12
N HIS A 671 -50.42 -11.05 -94.82
CA HIS A 671 -49.33 -11.17 -93.82
C HIS A 671 -48.74 -12.57 -93.63
N THR A 672 -49.49 -13.63 -93.92
CA THR A 672 -49.21 -15.04 -93.57
C THR A 672 -47.91 -15.64 -94.13
N THR A 673 -47.11 -14.88 -94.88
CA THR A 673 -45.98 -15.40 -95.68
C THR A 673 -44.61 -15.22 -95.02
N ALA A 674 -44.50 -14.37 -93.99
CA ALA A 674 -43.19 -13.91 -93.51
C ALA A 674 -42.56 -14.76 -92.38
N LEU A 675 -43.37 -15.48 -91.61
CA LEU A 675 -43.03 -16.06 -90.30
C LEU A 675 -41.87 -17.08 -90.28
N ALA A 676 -41.61 -17.77 -91.39
CA ALA A 676 -40.75 -18.96 -91.42
C ALA A 676 -39.23 -18.72 -91.20
N GLN A 677 -38.71 -17.49 -91.28
CA GLN A 677 -37.25 -17.24 -91.33
C GLN A 677 -36.53 -17.25 -89.98
N ALA A 678 -37.23 -17.06 -88.86
CA ALA A 678 -36.61 -16.66 -87.60
C ALA A 678 -35.99 -17.80 -86.73
N ARG A 679 -35.82 -19.00 -87.28
CA ARG A 679 -35.63 -20.25 -86.53
C ARG A 679 -34.17 -20.59 -86.20
N GLU A 680 -33.21 -20.16 -87.03
CA GLU A 680 -31.86 -20.76 -87.10
C GLU A 680 -30.85 -20.21 -86.07
N GLU A 681 -30.94 -18.92 -85.72
CA GLU A 681 -29.99 -18.18 -84.87
C GLU A 681 -29.82 -18.76 -83.45
N THR A 682 -30.85 -19.41 -82.93
CA THR A 682 -30.98 -19.77 -81.50
C THR A 682 -30.08 -20.92 -81.05
N SER A 683 -29.65 -21.80 -81.98
CA SER A 683 -28.91 -23.03 -81.69
C SER A 683 -27.49 -22.79 -81.10
N ARG A 684 -26.82 -21.71 -81.52
CA ARG A 684 -25.39 -21.48 -81.26
C ARG A 684 -25.02 -21.29 -79.77
N ARG A 685 -25.96 -20.79 -78.96
CA ARG A 685 -25.71 -20.31 -77.58
C ARG A 685 -25.64 -21.43 -76.52
N VAL A 686 -25.77 -22.70 -76.91
CA VAL A 686 -25.81 -23.83 -75.98
C VAL A 686 -24.41 -24.37 -75.65
N GLN A 687 -23.55 -24.58 -76.66
CA GLN A 687 -22.28 -25.32 -76.53
C GLN A 687 -21.27 -24.68 -75.58
N ALA A 688 -21.19 -23.34 -75.53
CA ALA A 688 -20.23 -22.63 -74.68
C ALA A 688 -20.41 -22.90 -73.16
N ARG A 689 -21.54 -23.49 -72.74
CA ARG A 689 -21.87 -23.72 -71.33
C ARG A 689 -21.07 -24.86 -70.69
N GLU A 690 -20.71 -25.90 -71.42
CA GLU A 690 -20.20 -27.16 -70.83
C GLU A 690 -18.72 -27.10 -70.42
N ALA A 691 -17.90 -26.30 -71.09
CA ALA A 691 -16.44 -26.26 -70.88
C ALA A 691 -16.04 -25.81 -69.46
N PHE A 692 -16.53 -24.64 -69.02
CA PHE A 692 -16.26 -24.04 -67.70
C PHE A 692 -16.53 -24.99 -66.52
N ALA A 693 -17.60 -25.78 -66.62
CA ALA A 693 -18.03 -26.71 -65.59
C ALA A 693 -17.03 -27.86 -65.34
N THR A 694 -16.09 -28.11 -66.25
CA THR A 694 -15.09 -29.17 -66.08
C THR A 694 -13.89 -28.70 -65.25
N ALA A 695 -13.41 -27.47 -65.47
CA ALA A 695 -12.24 -26.93 -64.77
C ALA A 695 -12.49 -26.69 -63.27
N ALA A 696 -13.65 -26.11 -62.93
CA ALA A 696 -14.02 -25.76 -61.55
C ALA A 696 -13.93 -26.95 -60.56
N ARG A 697 -14.35 -28.14 -61.01
CA ARG A 697 -14.40 -29.35 -60.17
C ARG A 697 -13.01 -29.86 -59.76
N ALA A 698 -11.98 -29.65 -60.59
CA ALA A 698 -10.63 -30.16 -60.33
C ALA A 698 -9.93 -29.42 -59.18
N LEU A 699 -10.12 -28.10 -59.09
CA LEU A 699 -9.49 -27.25 -58.07
C LEU A 699 -10.05 -27.49 -56.66
N ASN A 700 -11.38 -27.66 -56.53
CA ASN A 700 -12.03 -27.95 -55.24
C ASN A 700 -11.49 -29.26 -54.60
N ALA A 701 -11.17 -30.28 -55.41
CA ALA A 701 -10.62 -31.55 -54.94
C ALA A 701 -9.14 -31.49 -54.49
N PHE A 702 -8.41 -30.41 -54.83
CA PHE A 702 -7.04 -30.19 -54.36
C PHE A 702 -7.00 -29.57 -52.96
N VAL A 703 -7.82 -28.54 -52.73
CA VAL A 703 -7.85 -27.79 -51.46
C VAL A 703 -8.19 -28.69 -50.27
N GLN A 704 -9.20 -29.56 -50.41
CA GLN A 704 -9.62 -30.49 -49.35
C GLN A 704 -8.47 -31.43 -48.90
N ARG A 705 -7.73 -31.99 -49.86
CA ARG A 705 -6.66 -32.98 -49.65
C ARG A 705 -5.48 -32.45 -48.82
N LEU A 706 -5.22 -31.14 -48.86
CA LEU A 706 -4.17 -30.50 -48.04
C LEU A 706 -4.69 -30.13 -46.65
N THR A 707 -5.93 -29.65 -46.54
CA THR A 707 -6.59 -29.28 -45.27
C THR A 707 -6.75 -30.48 -44.31
N GLU A 708 -6.94 -31.69 -44.85
CA GLU A 708 -7.02 -32.92 -44.04
C GLU A 708 -5.64 -33.29 -43.45
N LYS A 709 -4.55 -33.09 -44.20
CA LYS A 709 -3.19 -33.47 -43.76
C LYS A 709 -2.65 -32.59 -42.64
N SER A 710 -3.05 -31.31 -42.57
CA SER A 710 -2.63 -30.39 -41.51
C SER A 710 -3.41 -30.52 -40.20
N ASN A 711 -4.46 -31.36 -40.14
CA ASN A 711 -5.39 -31.46 -39.01
C ASN A 711 -5.34 -32.80 -38.23
N LEU A 712 -4.24 -33.56 -38.32
CA LEU A 712 -4.06 -34.81 -37.56
C LEU A 712 -3.73 -34.58 -36.07
N GLY A 713 -4.69 -34.01 -35.33
CA GLY A 713 -4.62 -33.61 -33.92
C GLY A 713 -4.42 -34.71 -32.87
N GLY A 714 -3.92 -35.89 -33.24
CA GLY A 714 -3.62 -37.01 -32.34
C GLY A 714 -2.12 -37.31 -32.12
N ARG A 715 -1.23 -36.82 -32.99
CA ARG A 715 0.24 -37.06 -32.90
C ARG A 715 1.03 -35.95 -32.18
N ARG A 716 0.41 -34.78 -31.98
CA ARG A 716 1.07 -33.55 -31.50
C ARG A 716 1.59 -33.62 -30.06
N SER A 717 1.23 -34.66 -29.30
CA SER A 717 1.55 -34.86 -27.88
C SER A 717 2.57 -35.98 -27.61
N SER A 718 3.14 -36.63 -28.64
CA SER A 718 4.05 -37.77 -28.49
C SER A 718 5.38 -37.64 -29.25
N LEU A 719 5.70 -36.43 -29.75
CA LEU A 719 6.89 -36.12 -30.55
C LEU A 719 7.66 -34.97 -29.91
N GLN A 720 8.96 -34.87 -30.16
CA GLN A 720 9.76 -33.75 -29.66
C GLN A 720 9.41 -32.46 -30.43
N PRO A 721 9.51 -31.26 -29.80
CA PRO A 721 9.14 -29.99 -30.44
C PRO A 721 9.83 -29.73 -31.80
N GLU A 722 11.08 -30.19 -31.99
CA GLU A 722 11.80 -30.08 -33.26
C GLU A 722 11.28 -31.00 -34.39
N GLU A 723 10.58 -32.09 -34.08
CA GLU A 723 10.10 -33.03 -35.11
C GLU A 723 8.84 -32.46 -35.80
N VAL A 724 7.89 -31.98 -35.00
CA VAL A 724 6.64 -31.33 -35.47
C VAL A 724 6.95 -30.11 -36.36
N LYS A 725 7.99 -29.35 -35.98
CA LYS A 725 8.52 -28.16 -36.68
C LYS A 725 9.06 -28.45 -38.10
N ASN A 726 9.46 -29.69 -38.39
CA ASN A 726 9.98 -30.08 -39.70
C ASN A 726 8.88 -30.63 -40.64
N GLU A 727 7.92 -31.39 -40.12
CA GLU A 727 6.83 -31.96 -40.94
C GLU A 727 5.91 -30.85 -41.50
N LEU A 728 5.58 -29.83 -40.70
CA LEU A 728 4.79 -28.65 -41.13
C LEU A 728 5.42 -27.90 -42.32
N LYS A 729 6.74 -27.77 -42.35
CA LYS A 729 7.45 -27.10 -43.46
C LYS A 729 7.38 -27.87 -44.78
N SER A 730 7.20 -29.19 -44.73
CA SER A 730 7.10 -30.01 -45.95
C SER A 730 5.78 -29.82 -46.69
N LEU A 731 4.69 -29.57 -45.95
CA LEU A 731 3.35 -29.36 -46.54
C LEU A 731 3.23 -28.00 -47.23
N GLN A 732 3.88 -26.96 -46.69
CA GLN A 732 3.92 -25.62 -47.30
C GLN A 732 4.46 -25.65 -48.74
N ALA A 733 5.51 -26.43 -48.99
CA ALA A 733 6.14 -26.54 -50.31
C ALA A 733 5.21 -27.17 -51.38
N ILE A 734 4.21 -27.96 -50.98
CA ILE A 734 3.23 -28.58 -51.89
C ILE A 734 2.15 -27.56 -52.27
N TYR A 735 1.67 -26.79 -51.29
CA TYR A 735 0.68 -25.71 -51.47
C TYR A 735 1.16 -24.64 -52.48
N ASP A 736 2.43 -24.27 -52.39
CA ASP A 736 3.04 -23.23 -53.23
C ASP A 736 3.27 -23.65 -54.71
N GLY A 737 3.14 -24.94 -55.04
CA GLY A 737 3.37 -25.50 -56.38
C GLY A 737 2.08 -25.92 -57.11
N GLU A 738 1.51 -27.06 -56.73
CA GLU A 738 0.40 -27.73 -57.45
C GLU A 738 -0.90 -26.88 -57.46
N GLY A 739 -1.11 -26.03 -56.44
CA GLY A 739 -2.31 -25.18 -56.36
C GLY A 739 -2.36 -24.04 -57.38
N LYS A 740 -1.21 -23.43 -57.70
CA LYS A 740 -1.14 -22.24 -58.57
C LYS A 740 -1.46 -22.57 -60.03
N THR A 741 -1.08 -23.76 -60.50
CA THR A 741 -1.35 -24.20 -61.88
C THR A 741 -2.83 -24.55 -62.09
N LEU A 742 -3.49 -25.16 -61.10
CA LEU A 742 -4.92 -25.48 -61.16
C LEU A 742 -5.79 -24.21 -61.17
N MET A 743 -5.44 -23.18 -60.41
CA MET A 743 -6.17 -21.90 -60.40
C MET A 743 -6.22 -21.23 -61.79
N ALA A 744 -5.08 -21.17 -62.49
CA ALA A 744 -4.99 -20.54 -63.81
C ALA A 744 -5.87 -21.22 -64.88
N SER A 745 -6.09 -22.55 -64.77
CA SER A 745 -6.94 -23.28 -65.72
C SER A 745 -8.43 -22.96 -65.57
N VAL A 746 -8.89 -22.51 -64.39
CA VAL A 746 -10.29 -22.14 -64.15
C VAL A 746 -10.61 -20.78 -64.76
N GLU A 747 -9.67 -19.84 -64.69
CA GLU A 747 -9.87 -18.46 -65.15
C GLU A 747 -10.00 -18.39 -66.69
N SER A 748 -9.22 -19.18 -67.42
CA SER A 748 -9.26 -19.24 -68.90
C SER A 748 -10.64 -19.65 -69.45
N ALA A 749 -11.24 -20.69 -68.88
CA ALA A 749 -12.52 -21.23 -69.34
C ALA A 749 -13.73 -20.32 -69.04
N SER A 750 -13.55 -19.27 -68.23
CA SER A 750 -14.60 -18.28 -67.93
C SER A 750 -14.79 -17.30 -69.10
N ALA A 751 -13.69 -16.85 -69.71
CA ALA A 751 -13.70 -15.80 -70.74
C ALA A 751 -14.40 -16.23 -72.04
N GLU A 752 -14.38 -17.53 -72.35
CA GLU A 752 -15.02 -18.07 -73.56
C GLU A 752 -16.56 -18.07 -73.47
N GLN A 753 -17.13 -18.12 -72.25
CA GLN A 753 -18.59 -18.05 -72.05
C GLN A 753 -19.14 -16.65 -72.36
N GLU A 754 -18.40 -15.61 -71.94
CA GLU A 754 -18.75 -14.21 -72.14
C GLU A 754 -18.78 -13.83 -73.62
N ALA A 755 -17.80 -14.30 -74.40
CA ALA A 755 -17.69 -14.05 -75.84
C ALA A 755 -18.88 -14.58 -76.67
N ALA A 756 -19.57 -15.61 -76.19
CA ALA A 756 -20.77 -16.17 -76.84
C ALA A 756 -22.08 -15.46 -76.45
N GLY A 757 -22.02 -14.42 -75.60
CA GLY A 757 -23.19 -13.74 -75.03
C GLY A 757 -23.93 -14.59 -73.99
N VAL A 758 -23.28 -15.59 -73.40
CA VAL A 758 -23.90 -16.57 -72.51
C VAL A 758 -23.74 -16.16 -71.04
N VAL A 759 -24.70 -15.38 -70.54
CA VAL A 759 -24.67 -14.77 -69.19
C VAL A 759 -24.92 -15.79 -68.05
N ALA A 760 -25.46 -16.98 -68.36
CA ALA A 760 -25.78 -18.00 -67.36
C ALA A 760 -25.46 -19.42 -67.83
N ASN A 761 -24.87 -20.21 -66.92
CA ASN A 761 -24.42 -21.58 -67.12
C ASN A 761 -25.06 -22.51 -66.08
N GLY A 762 -25.68 -23.60 -66.52
CA GLY A 762 -26.39 -24.55 -65.65
C GLY A 762 -25.57 -25.75 -65.15
N PHE A 763 -24.33 -25.92 -65.61
CA PHE A 763 -23.59 -27.18 -65.41
C PHE A 763 -22.71 -27.24 -64.14
N VAL A 764 -22.44 -26.11 -63.48
CA VAL A 764 -21.69 -25.98 -62.21
C VAL A 764 -22.19 -24.77 -61.42
N THR A 765 -22.17 -24.86 -60.09
CA THR A 765 -22.55 -23.78 -59.16
C THR A 765 -21.37 -22.99 -58.59
N ASP A 766 -20.14 -23.51 -58.71
CA ASP A 766 -18.93 -22.83 -58.28
C ASP A 766 -18.58 -21.65 -59.20
N THR A 767 -18.29 -20.49 -58.62
CA THR A 767 -17.77 -19.32 -59.32
C THR A 767 -16.25 -19.26 -59.24
N VAL A 768 -15.61 -18.56 -60.18
CA VAL A 768 -14.15 -18.30 -60.13
C VAL A 768 -13.74 -17.65 -58.79
N TYR A 769 -14.58 -16.77 -58.25
CA TYR A 769 -14.35 -16.06 -56.98
C TYR A 769 -14.44 -16.98 -55.76
N SER A 770 -15.42 -17.89 -55.70
CA SER A 770 -15.56 -18.83 -54.58
C SER A 770 -14.41 -19.84 -54.52
N LEU A 771 -13.92 -20.28 -55.68
CA LEU A 771 -12.77 -21.17 -55.79
C LEU A 771 -11.46 -20.50 -55.35
N ARG A 772 -11.21 -19.25 -55.75
CA ARG A 772 -10.02 -18.49 -55.34
C ARG A 772 -9.93 -18.33 -53.81
N LYS A 773 -11.05 -17.98 -53.16
CA LYS A 773 -11.09 -17.81 -51.70
C LYS A 773 -10.74 -19.11 -50.94
N ALA A 774 -11.26 -20.25 -51.38
CA ALA A 774 -11.01 -21.53 -50.74
C ALA A 774 -9.51 -21.91 -50.75
N TYR A 775 -8.78 -21.52 -51.81
CA TYR A 775 -7.33 -21.70 -51.88
C TYR A 775 -6.57 -20.77 -50.91
N GLU A 776 -6.94 -19.48 -50.84
CA GLU A 776 -6.26 -18.49 -49.98
C GLU A 776 -6.38 -18.77 -48.47
N ASP A 777 -7.53 -19.29 -48.01
CA ASP A 777 -7.76 -19.56 -46.58
C ASP A 777 -6.97 -20.78 -46.07
N LEU A 778 -6.56 -21.71 -46.95
CA LEU A 778 -5.69 -22.85 -46.62
C LEU A 778 -4.26 -22.40 -46.25
N GLY A 779 -3.67 -21.43 -46.98
CA GLY A 779 -2.31 -20.97 -46.71
C GLY A 779 -2.11 -20.39 -45.30
N LYS A 780 -3.10 -19.61 -44.83
CA LYS A 780 -3.11 -18.97 -43.50
C LYS A 780 -3.09 -19.99 -42.35
N LEU A 781 -3.65 -21.18 -42.57
CA LEU A 781 -3.75 -22.22 -41.55
C LEU A 781 -2.40 -22.87 -41.23
N LEU A 782 -1.53 -23.07 -42.23
CA LEU A 782 -0.19 -23.62 -41.99
C LEU A 782 0.73 -22.62 -41.27
N GLU A 783 0.65 -21.35 -41.63
CA GLU A 783 1.54 -20.31 -41.13
C GLU A 783 1.40 -20.13 -39.59
N ALA A 784 0.16 -20.10 -39.09
CA ALA A 784 -0.12 -19.99 -37.65
C ALA A 784 0.42 -21.17 -36.83
N GLN A 785 0.34 -22.41 -37.33
CA GLN A 785 0.76 -23.60 -36.58
C GLN A 785 2.27 -23.69 -36.34
N ILE A 786 3.08 -22.92 -37.08
CA ILE A 786 4.54 -22.89 -36.96
C ILE A 786 5.00 -21.95 -35.83
N THR A 787 4.22 -20.89 -35.52
CA THR A 787 4.59 -19.90 -34.50
C THR A 787 4.49 -20.46 -33.08
N ASP A 788 3.45 -21.22 -32.76
CA ASP A 788 3.19 -21.78 -31.43
C ASP A 788 4.34 -22.64 -30.89
N CYS A 789 5.09 -23.33 -31.75
CA CYS A 789 6.18 -24.21 -31.34
C CYS A 789 7.40 -23.46 -30.79
N LEU A 790 7.58 -22.18 -31.08
CA LEU A 790 8.78 -21.41 -30.69
C LEU A 790 8.65 -20.74 -29.31
N THR A 791 7.43 -20.58 -28.78
CA THR A 791 7.19 -19.87 -27.51
C THR A 791 7.29 -20.77 -26.27
N ALA A 792 7.25 -22.09 -26.43
CA ALA A 792 7.25 -23.04 -25.31
C ALA A 792 8.62 -23.27 -24.66
N GLU A 793 9.73 -23.05 -25.39
CA GLU A 793 11.08 -23.42 -24.95
C GLU A 793 11.66 -22.47 -23.89
N ALA A 794 11.28 -21.19 -23.92
CA ALA A 794 11.85 -20.14 -23.07
C ALA A 794 11.47 -20.21 -21.58
N ALA A 795 10.48 -21.04 -21.20
CA ALA A 795 9.86 -21.02 -19.87
C ALA A 795 10.58 -21.86 -18.79
N LEU A 796 11.56 -22.70 -19.16
CA LEU A 796 11.96 -23.85 -18.33
C LEU A 796 13.18 -23.66 -17.41
N LEU A 797 13.76 -22.45 -17.32
CA LEU A 797 15.15 -22.25 -16.89
C LEU A 797 15.40 -21.56 -15.52
N SER A 798 14.39 -21.33 -14.68
CA SER A 798 14.58 -20.59 -13.41
C SER A 798 13.85 -21.13 -12.17
N GLN A 799 14.59 -21.78 -11.25
CA GLN A 799 14.38 -21.79 -9.79
C GLN A 799 15.41 -22.66 -9.04
N THR A 800 16.13 -22.10 -8.07
CA THR A 800 16.82 -22.84 -6.99
C THR A 800 16.94 -22.01 -5.70
N ALA A 801 16.49 -22.60 -4.58
CA ALA A 801 16.68 -22.21 -3.18
C ALA A 801 16.33 -23.45 -2.31
N GLU A 802 16.46 -23.55 -0.99
CA GLU A 802 16.67 -22.57 0.09
C GLU A 802 17.15 -23.34 1.36
N SER A 803 17.95 -22.75 2.25
CA SER A 803 18.20 -23.27 3.61
C SER A 803 18.48 -22.11 4.56
N ASN A 804 18.07 -22.21 5.85
CA ASN A 804 18.50 -21.41 7.04
C ASN A 804 17.44 -21.00 8.10
N GLU A 805 16.12 -21.12 7.87
CA GLU A 805 14.99 -20.50 8.61
C GLU A 805 15.22 -19.22 9.47
N GLN A 806 15.82 -19.25 10.67
CA GLN A 806 16.14 -17.98 11.37
C GLN A 806 17.18 -17.14 10.63
N TRP A 807 18.23 -17.77 10.08
CA TRP A 807 19.09 -17.09 9.12
C TRP A 807 18.36 -16.85 7.80
N LYS A 808 17.33 -17.63 7.38
CA LYS A 808 16.51 -17.22 6.22
C LYS A 808 15.79 -15.93 6.55
N GLU A 809 15.27 -15.71 7.74
CA GLU A 809 14.55 -14.49 8.06
C GLU A 809 15.47 -13.27 8.08
N ILE A 810 16.62 -13.36 8.75
CA ILE A 810 17.62 -12.28 8.76
C ILE A 810 18.21 -12.07 7.35
N THR A 811 18.44 -13.14 6.58
CA THR A 811 18.99 -13.07 5.21
C THR A 811 17.93 -12.68 4.16
N ARG A 812 16.64 -12.95 4.40
CA ARG A 812 15.51 -12.46 3.59
C ARG A 812 15.33 -10.97 3.84
N VAL A 813 15.28 -10.52 5.09
CA VAL A 813 15.21 -9.09 5.41
C VAL A 813 16.43 -8.35 4.84
N PHE A 814 17.64 -8.92 4.99
CA PHE A 814 18.85 -8.35 4.39
C PHE A 814 18.77 -8.30 2.85
N HIS A 815 18.53 -9.42 2.16
CA HIS A 815 18.49 -9.48 0.69
C HIS A 815 17.25 -8.83 0.05
N ALA A 816 16.13 -8.67 0.76
CA ALA A 816 14.94 -7.99 0.26
C ALA A 816 15.10 -6.45 0.31
N LEU A 817 15.94 -5.96 1.23
CA LEU A 817 16.34 -4.55 1.33
C LEU A 817 17.63 -4.24 0.56
N GLU A 818 18.12 -5.21 -0.23
CA GLU A 818 19.38 -5.12 -0.96
C GLU A 818 19.15 -4.90 -2.46
N GLU A 819 18.99 -3.63 -2.84
CA GLU A 819 18.60 -3.18 -4.19
C GLU A 819 19.50 -3.72 -5.34
N GLU A 820 20.75 -4.10 -5.05
CA GLU A 820 21.77 -4.43 -6.08
C GLU A 820 22.56 -5.74 -5.84
N LYS A 821 22.23 -6.54 -4.81
CA LYS A 821 22.90 -7.83 -4.49
C LYS A 821 24.44 -7.75 -4.38
N ARG A 822 24.98 -6.73 -3.71
CA ARG A 822 26.43 -6.46 -3.55
C ARG A 822 27.07 -7.01 -2.26
N GLY A 823 26.31 -7.66 -1.39
CA GLY A 823 26.69 -8.15 -0.07
C GLY A 823 26.60 -7.13 1.07
N VAL A 824 26.02 -5.94 0.84
CA VAL A 824 26.06 -4.80 1.77
C VAL A 824 24.77 -3.97 1.79
N LEU A 825 24.32 -3.59 2.99
CA LEU A 825 23.22 -2.65 3.23
C LEU A 825 23.70 -1.19 3.25
N THR A 826 22.89 -0.30 2.69
CA THR A 826 23.02 1.16 2.84
C THR A 826 22.48 1.61 4.20
N ALA A 827 22.81 2.83 4.64
CA ALA A 827 22.31 3.38 5.91
C ALA A 827 20.76 3.49 5.97
N LYS A 828 20.10 3.67 4.82
CA LYS A 828 18.63 3.68 4.71
C LYS A 828 18.06 2.26 4.87
N ALA A 829 18.56 1.31 4.08
CA ALA A 829 18.14 -0.09 4.12
C ALA A 829 18.41 -0.74 5.50
N PHE A 830 19.48 -0.34 6.19
CA PHE A 830 19.78 -0.74 7.56
C PHE A 830 18.68 -0.33 8.55
N LYS A 831 18.17 0.90 8.47
CA LYS A 831 17.08 1.39 9.35
C LYS A 831 15.77 0.64 9.09
N GLU A 832 15.45 0.42 7.82
CA GLU A 832 14.28 -0.35 7.39
C GLU A 832 14.37 -1.82 7.88
N GLY A 833 15.57 -2.41 7.85
CA GLY A 833 15.82 -3.77 8.36
C GLY A 833 15.72 -3.91 9.88
N LEU A 834 16.14 -2.89 10.64
CA LEU A 834 15.93 -2.86 12.10
C LEU A 834 14.44 -2.78 12.46
N GLN A 835 13.68 -1.93 11.75
CA GLN A 835 12.23 -1.81 11.95
C GLN A 835 11.49 -3.11 11.59
N ALA A 836 11.86 -3.77 10.49
CA ALA A 836 11.31 -5.06 10.07
C ALA A 836 11.56 -6.19 11.10
N LEU A 837 12.65 -6.12 11.86
CA LEU A 837 13.01 -7.06 12.93
C LEU A 837 12.55 -6.61 14.34
N GLY A 838 11.74 -5.54 14.43
CA GLY A 838 11.16 -5.06 15.70
C GLY A 838 12.14 -4.37 16.65
N VAL A 839 13.27 -3.85 16.13
CA VAL A 839 14.29 -3.12 16.91
C VAL A 839 14.05 -1.61 16.76
N LEU A 840 13.35 -1.03 17.75
CA LEU A 840 12.97 0.39 17.77
C LEU A 840 14.09 1.27 18.36
N LEU A 841 14.98 1.76 17.49
CA LEU A 841 15.97 2.81 17.79
C LEU A 841 15.54 4.14 17.14
N GLU A 842 15.95 5.28 17.71
CA GLU A 842 15.79 6.56 17.02
C GLU A 842 16.73 6.70 15.82
N ASP A 843 16.36 7.53 14.83
CA ASP A 843 17.16 7.77 13.63
C ASP A 843 18.61 8.16 13.93
N SER A 844 18.78 9.03 14.94
CA SER A 844 20.06 9.49 15.46
C SER A 844 20.89 8.36 16.09
N GLU A 845 20.25 7.46 16.85
CA GLU A 845 20.87 6.30 17.48
C GLU A 845 21.25 5.24 16.44
N ALA A 846 20.36 4.95 15.48
CA ALA A 846 20.62 4.05 14.37
C ALA A 846 21.83 4.51 13.54
N ASP A 847 21.89 5.81 13.21
CA ASP A 847 23.06 6.39 12.53
C ASP A 847 24.33 6.36 13.37
N VAL A 848 24.23 6.38 14.71
CA VAL A 848 25.38 6.17 15.61
C VAL A 848 25.82 4.71 15.64
N GLN A 849 24.91 3.73 15.74
CA GLN A 849 25.27 2.30 15.74
C GLN A 849 25.84 1.88 14.37
N PHE A 850 25.28 2.37 13.26
CA PHE A 850 25.80 2.14 11.91
C PHE A 850 27.25 2.62 11.78
N ARG A 851 27.56 3.86 12.21
CA ARG A 851 28.93 4.41 12.24
C ARG A 851 29.85 3.70 13.23
N LYS A 852 29.33 3.21 14.36
CA LYS A 852 30.08 2.51 15.41
C LYS A 852 30.55 1.13 14.97
N VAL A 853 29.74 0.39 14.20
CA VAL A 853 30.07 -0.97 13.73
C VAL A 853 30.70 -0.97 12.33
N GLY A 854 30.28 -0.09 11.42
CA GLY A 854 30.95 0.10 10.13
C GLY A 854 32.36 0.69 10.26
N GLY A 855 32.62 1.45 11.32
CA GLY A 855 33.91 2.13 11.56
C GLY A 855 34.05 3.42 10.76
N LYS A 856 35.05 4.24 11.12
CA LYS A 856 35.21 5.61 10.59
C LYS A 856 35.70 5.71 9.14
N GLU A 857 36.08 4.60 8.50
CA GLU A 857 36.71 4.59 7.16
C GLU A 857 35.98 3.71 6.12
N LYS A 858 34.93 2.96 6.49
CA LYS A 858 34.13 2.20 5.50
C LYS A 858 33.04 3.07 4.90
N VAL A 859 33.22 3.48 3.64
CA VAL A 859 32.16 4.12 2.83
C VAL A 859 31.16 3.11 2.26
N ASN A 860 31.52 1.81 2.22
CA ASN A 860 30.86 0.79 1.40
C ASN A 860 29.81 -0.08 2.15
N GLY A 861 29.04 0.50 3.07
CA GLY A 861 27.89 -0.17 3.70
C GLY A 861 28.21 -1.24 4.76
N MET A 862 27.16 -1.92 5.24
CA MET A 862 27.21 -2.91 6.33
C MET A 862 26.94 -4.33 5.81
N THR A 863 27.77 -5.31 6.20
CA THR A 863 27.62 -6.72 5.79
C THR A 863 26.59 -7.49 6.63
N LEU A 864 26.13 -8.64 6.11
CA LEU A 864 25.17 -9.54 6.78
C LEU A 864 25.60 -9.96 8.20
N ALA A 865 26.90 -10.17 8.42
CA ALA A 865 27.45 -10.52 9.73
C ALA A 865 27.49 -9.33 10.70
N GLU A 866 27.82 -8.13 10.21
CA GLU A 866 27.79 -6.89 11.01
C GLU A 866 26.35 -6.51 11.38
N PHE A 867 25.40 -6.67 10.45
CA PHE A 867 23.96 -6.50 10.68
C PHE A 867 23.42 -7.49 11.71
N GLY A 868 23.66 -8.80 11.52
CA GLY A 868 23.26 -9.84 12.47
C GLY A 868 23.85 -9.65 13.86
N SER A 869 25.08 -9.14 13.96
CA SER A 869 25.73 -8.76 15.21
C SER A 869 25.02 -7.58 15.90
N VAL A 870 24.70 -6.51 15.18
CA VAL A 870 23.95 -5.37 15.73
C VAL A 870 22.54 -5.75 16.17
N VAL A 871 21.82 -6.54 15.36
CA VAL A 871 20.50 -7.07 15.71
C VAL A 871 20.60 -7.89 17.00
N THR A 872 21.50 -8.88 17.05
CA THR A 872 21.69 -9.72 18.24
C THR A 872 22.05 -8.89 19.48
N ALA A 873 22.95 -7.90 19.35
CA ALA A 873 23.35 -7.03 20.46
C ALA A 873 22.20 -6.15 20.96
N ALA A 874 21.39 -5.58 20.06
CA ALA A 874 20.23 -4.77 20.41
C ALA A 874 19.13 -5.62 21.10
N LEU A 875 18.91 -6.86 20.64
CA LEU A 875 18.01 -7.82 21.27
C LEU A 875 18.45 -8.20 22.69
N THR A 876 19.75 -8.11 23.01
CA THR A 876 20.28 -8.37 24.36
C THR A 876 20.40 -7.13 25.26
N ALA A 877 19.97 -5.95 24.82
CA ALA A 877 20.25 -4.68 25.50
C ALA A 877 19.21 -4.24 26.57
N GLY A 878 18.10 -4.96 26.72
CA GLY A 878 17.04 -4.61 27.67
C GLY A 878 17.41 -4.90 29.13
N SER A 879 17.54 -3.85 29.95
CA SER A 879 17.68 -3.97 31.41
C SER A 879 16.42 -4.61 32.02
N SER A 880 16.59 -5.54 32.97
CA SER A 880 15.46 -6.24 33.58
C SER A 880 14.72 -5.37 34.61
N SER A 881 13.49 -5.76 34.96
CA SER A 881 12.73 -5.12 36.05
C SER A 881 13.53 -5.10 37.36
N ASP A 882 14.30 -6.14 37.65
CA ASP A 882 15.10 -6.25 38.87
C ASP A 882 16.31 -5.29 38.86
N ASP A 883 16.96 -5.11 37.70
CA ASP A 883 18.03 -4.11 37.52
C ASP A 883 17.52 -2.68 37.78
N ILE A 884 16.32 -2.37 37.26
CA ILE A 884 15.70 -1.05 37.42
C ILE A 884 15.21 -0.84 38.87
N MET A 885 14.68 -1.88 39.53
CA MET A 885 14.37 -1.86 40.97
C MET A 885 15.63 -1.61 41.83
N ALA A 886 16.75 -2.27 41.50
CA ALA A 886 18.03 -2.06 42.17
C ALA A 886 18.57 -0.65 41.93
N ALA A 887 18.42 -0.11 40.72
CA ALA A 887 18.81 1.26 40.37
C ALA A 887 18.05 2.30 41.19
N PHE A 888 16.72 2.22 41.26
CA PHE A 888 15.92 3.13 42.09
C PHE A 888 16.27 3.02 43.58
N LYS A 889 16.45 1.80 44.12
CA LYS A 889 16.87 1.60 45.51
C LYS A 889 18.25 2.22 45.81
N ALA A 890 19.21 2.07 44.90
CA ALA A 890 20.55 2.65 45.06
C ALA A 890 20.57 4.19 45.00
N ILE A 891 19.61 4.82 44.31
CA ILE A 891 19.44 6.28 44.29
C ILE A 891 18.76 6.75 45.59
N SER A 892 17.64 6.13 45.99
CA SER A 892 16.88 6.53 47.19
C SER A 892 17.64 6.33 48.50
N LEU A 893 18.52 5.31 48.58
CA LEU A 893 19.40 5.06 49.72
C LEU A 893 20.27 6.26 50.12
N SER A 894 20.47 7.25 49.24
CA SER A 894 21.21 8.47 49.58
C SER A 894 20.44 9.52 50.38
N GLU A 895 19.14 9.32 50.66
CA GLU A 895 18.41 10.07 51.70
C GLU A 895 18.32 9.32 53.04
N THR A 896 18.42 7.99 53.05
CA THR A 896 17.85 7.15 54.12
C THR A 896 18.84 6.66 55.17
N GLU A 897 20.05 7.22 55.28
CA GLU A 897 21.00 6.94 56.38
C GLU A 897 20.49 7.32 57.80
N LYS A 898 19.22 7.73 57.95
CA LYS A 898 18.67 8.33 59.19
C LYS A 898 17.29 7.84 59.64
N GLU A 899 16.58 7.02 58.87
CA GLU A 899 15.25 6.50 59.27
C GLU A 899 15.06 5.03 58.87
N GLU A 900 15.06 4.14 59.86
CA GLU A 900 14.66 2.74 59.67
C GLU A 900 13.16 2.65 59.29
N GLY A 901 12.82 1.82 58.30
CA GLY A 901 11.43 1.50 57.94
C GLY A 901 10.83 2.23 56.73
N LYS A 902 11.60 3.02 55.96
CA LYS A 902 11.13 3.71 54.73
C LYS A 902 11.75 3.16 53.43
N GLU A 903 11.95 1.85 53.33
CA GLU A 903 12.32 1.23 52.05
C GLU A 903 11.18 1.33 51.02
N GLY A 904 11.49 1.49 49.73
CA GLY A 904 10.50 1.54 48.65
C GLY A 904 10.03 2.94 48.22
N LEU A 905 10.45 4.00 48.94
CA LEU A 905 10.10 5.39 48.64
C LEU A 905 11.29 6.23 48.14
N ILE A 906 11.00 7.26 47.34
CA ILE A 906 11.94 8.27 46.84
C ILE A 906 11.27 9.67 46.88
N SER A 907 12.00 10.74 47.17
CA SER A 907 11.42 12.10 47.18
C SER A 907 11.44 12.77 45.80
N GLY A 908 10.48 13.67 45.55
CA GLY A 908 10.44 14.47 44.33
C GLY A 908 11.70 15.35 44.12
N GLU A 909 12.31 15.84 45.19
CA GLU A 909 13.57 16.60 45.08
C GLU A 909 14.73 15.71 44.59
N VAL A 910 14.80 14.45 45.00
CA VAL A 910 15.79 13.49 44.49
C VAL A 910 15.52 13.09 43.04
N ILE A 911 14.25 12.99 42.62
CA ILE A 911 13.91 12.78 41.21
C ILE A 911 14.41 13.97 40.38
N LYS A 912 14.04 15.20 40.72
CA LYS A 912 14.43 16.40 39.95
C LYS A 912 15.94 16.64 39.97
N ALA A 913 16.64 16.33 41.06
CA ALA A 913 18.09 16.42 41.13
C ALA A 913 18.82 15.33 40.33
N SER A 914 18.35 14.08 40.41
CA SER A 914 19.00 12.93 39.73
C SER A 914 18.76 12.94 38.22
N PHE A 915 17.59 13.41 37.78
CA PHE A 915 17.18 13.49 36.38
C PHE A 915 17.21 14.94 35.84
N ALA A 916 18.02 15.83 36.44
CA ALA A 916 18.09 17.25 36.06
C ALA A 916 18.46 17.51 34.57
N GLY A 917 19.19 16.58 33.93
CA GLY A 917 19.49 16.61 32.49
C GLY A 917 18.41 15.98 31.59
N HIS A 918 17.33 15.44 32.17
CA HIS A 918 16.26 14.69 31.50
C HIS A 918 14.90 15.09 32.10
N GLY A 919 14.57 16.38 32.03
CA GLY A 919 13.37 16.96 32.66
C GLY A 919 12.05 16.31 32.23
N ASP A 920 11.93 15.91 30.95
CA ASP A 920 10.75 15.23 30.41
C ASP A 920 10.58 13.80 30.94
N ILE A 921 11.69 13.13 31.29
CA ILE A 921 11.68 11.83 31.98
C ILE A 921 11.37 12.03 33.46
N ALA A 922 11.85 13.11 34.10
CA ALA A 922 11.47 13.45 35.46
C ALA A 922 9.96 13.73 35.58
N GLU A 923 9.39 14.52 34.66
CA GLU A 923 7.94 14.77 34.58
C GLU A 923 7.14 13.49 34.31
N TYR A 924 7.60 12.63 33.39
CA TYR A 924 6.96 11.33 33.15
C TYR A 924 6.97 10.44 34.41
N ILE A 925 8.08 10.41 35.15
CA ILE A 925 8.21 9.67 36.41
C ILE A 925 7.24 10.24 37.46
N GLU A 926 7.19 11.56 37.67
CA GLU A 926 6.27 12.16 38.65
C GLU A 926 4.79 11.99 38.29
N ALA A 927 4.45 11.93 36.99
CA ALA A 927 3.08 11.72 36.53
C ALA A 927 2.59 10.26 36.67
N HIS A 928 3.49 9.27 36.64
CA HIS A 928 3.14 7.84 36.63
C HIS A 928 3.57 7.07 37.89
N MET A 929 4.44 7.62 38.74
CA MET A 929 4.84 7.01 40.01
C MET A 929 3.83 7.41 41.11
N PRO A 930 3.19 6.45 41.81
CA PRO A 930 2.17 6.78 42.79
C PRO A 930 2.77 7.48 44.02
N GLN A 931 2.20 8.63 44.39
CA GLN A 931 2.60 9.37 45.59
C GLN A 931 2.08 8.67 46.86
N LYS A 932 2.96 8.43 47.83
CA LYS A 932 2.64 7.93 49.17
C LYS A 932 3.09 8.94 50.24
N GLY A 933 2.30 10.01 50.35
CA GLY A 933 2.42 11.03 51.40
C GLY A 933 3.40 12.17 51.11
N THR A 934 3.68 12.97 52.13
CA THR A 934 4.61 14.10 52.13
C THR A 934 5.60 14.01 53.29
N LYS A 935 6.79 14.56 53.09
CA LYS A 935 7.90 14.65 54.04
C LYS A 935 8.14 16.12 54.37
N VAL A 936 7.93 16.52 55.62
CA VAL A 936 8.14 17.92 56.04
C VAL A 936 9.63 18.19 56.21
N VAL A 937 10.21 19.02 55.33
CA VAL A 937 11.61 19.42 55.35
C VAL A 937 11.73 20.84 55.91
N LYS A 938 12.46 20.98 57.02
CA LYS A 938 12.66 22.27 57.71
C LYS A 938 13.84 23.03 57.10
N ARG A 939 13.58 24.00 56.23
CA ARG A 939 14.61 24.86 55.62
C ARG A 939 15.01 26.00 56.55
N ARG A 940 16.27 26.43 56.45
CA ARG A 940 16.85 27.54 57.21
C ARG A 940 17.38 28.59 56.25
N ARG A 941 16.78 29.78 56.26
CA ARG A 941 17.07 30.86 55.32
C ARG A 941 18.44 31.49 55.60
N THR A 942 19.44 31.25 54.75
CA THR A 942 20.71 31.98 54.76
C THR A 942 20.58 33.26 53.93
N ARG A 943 20.39 34.40 54.60
CA ARG A 943 20.19 35.70 53.93
C ARG A 943 21.53 36.29 53.47
N THR A 944 21.95 35.96 52.26
CA THR A 944 23.10 36.60 51.59
C THR A 944 22.77 38.07 51.30
N ARG A 945 23.34 38.98 52.10
CA ARG A 945 23.28 40.43 51.86
C ARG A 945 24.43 40.84 50.94
N GLY A 946 24.10 41.21 49.69
CA GLY A 946 25.05 41.89 48.80
C GLY A 946 25.52 43.22 49.38
N ALA A 947 26.73 43.64 49.05
CA ALA A 947 27.40 44.79 49.66
C ALA A 947 28.06 45.71 48.61
N GLU A 948 27.26 46.63 48.07
CA GLU A 948 27.63 47.84 47.32
C GLU A 948 26.44 48.81 47.48
N GLY A 949 26.56 50.08 47.89
CA GLY A 949 27.68 50.75 48.56
C GLY A 949 27.52 52.27 48.50
N GLU A 950 27.41 52.98 49.63
CA GLU A 950 27.60 54.44 49.73
C GLU A 950 27.72 54.94 51.20
N GLU A 951 28.14 56.19 51.39
CA GLU A 951 28.55 56.75 52.69
C GLU A 951 27.41 57.42 53.49
N GLY A 952 27.52 57.44 54.82
CA GLY A 952 26.62 58.24 55.67
C GLY A 952 26.85 58.08 57.18
N LYS A 953 27.40 59.10 57.85
CA LYS A 953 27.48 59.15 59.32
C LYS A 953 26.15 59.61 59.93
N THR A 954 25.67 58.98 60.99
CA THR A 954 25.39 59.55 62.33
C THR A 954 24.56 58.59 63.20
N GLY A 955 24.57 58.78 64.53
CA GLY A 955 23.39 58.49 65.36
C GLY A 955 23.32 57.14 66.09
N GLU A 956 23.78 57.15 67.34
CA GLU A 956 23.11 56.59 68.53
C GLU A 956 22.62 55.13 68.64
N SER A 957 23.14 54.50 69.71
CA SER A 957 22.38 53.72 70.73
C SER A 957 21.93 52.28 70.46
N GLN A 958 22.21 51.44 71.46
CA GLN A 958 21.92 50.01 71.50
C GLN A 958 20.43 49.71 71.67
N LYS A 959 19.96 48.65 71.00
CA LYS A 959 19.04 47.68 71.59
C LYS A 959 19.28 46.30 70.97
N GLU A 960 19.57 45.32 71.83
CA GLU A 960 19.67 43.92 71.41
C GLU A 960 18.28 43.37 71.10
N GLY A 961 18.16 42.62 70.01
CA GLY A 961 16.95 41.89 69.65
C GLY A 961 17.33 40.52 69.12
N GLU A 962 16.77 39.46 69.72
CA GLU A 962 16.94 38.09 69.22
C GLU A 962 16.25 37.95 67.85
N GLU A 963 17.01 37.99 66.76
CA GLU A 963 16.47 37.73 65.42
C GLU A 963 16.15 36.23 65.28
N LYS A 964 14.94 35.85 65.73
CA LYS A 964 14.37 34.50 65.58
C LYS A 964 14.22 34.18 64.09
N GLY A 965 15.23 33.57 63.50
CA GLY A 965 15.18 33.09 62.12
C GLY A 965 14.02 32.11 61.92
N GLU A 966 13.00 32.56 61.18
CA GLU A 966 11.86 31.75 60.80
C GLU A 966 12.31 30.47 60.07
N LYS A 967 11.67 29.35 60.41
CA LYS A 967 11.89 28.06 59.77
C LYS A 967 10.74 27.80 58.84
N GLU A 968 11.04 27.70 57.55
CA GLU A 968 10.05 27.39 56.53
C GLU A 968 9.90 25.87 56.45
N GLU A 969 8.71 25.37 56.76
CA GLU A 969 8.36 23.94 56.69
C GLU A 969 7.82 23.65 55.30
N VAL A 970 8.64 22.99 54.47
CA VAL A 970 8.31 22.66 53.08
C VAL A 970 7.87 21.20 53.02
N GLU A 971 6.66 20.95 52.54
CA GLU A 971 6.19 19.60 52.25
C GLU A 971 6.77 19.09 50.92
N VAL A 972 7.56 18.03 50.98
CA VAL A 972 8.13 17.35 49.81
C VAL A 972 7.33 16.07 49.50
N PRO A 973 6.85 15.85 48.27
CA PRO A 973 6.14 14.61 47.93
C PRO A 973 7.08 13.40 47.96
N MET A 974 6.57 12.28 48.48
CA MET A 974 7.23 10.98 48.48
C MET A 974 6.52 10.04 47.51
N PHE A 975 7.27 9.34 46.67
CA PHE A 975 6.77 8.48 45.59
C PHE A 975 7.23 7.03 45.76
N GLU A 976 6.38 6.06 45.40
CA GLU A 976 6.67 4.63 45.51
C GLU A 976 7.20 4.04 44.20
N TYR A 977 8.51 3.83 44.13
CA TYR A 977 9.14 3.36 42.89
C TYR A 977 8.82 1.89 42.58
N ALA A 978 8.53 1.06 43.58
CA ALA A 978 8.19 -0.35 43.36
C ALA A 978 6.95 -0.53 42.48
N SER A 979 5.89 0.24 42.76
CA SER A 979 4.66 0.23 41.96
C SER A 979 4.85 0.86 40.58
N PHE A 980 5.74 1.85 40.43
CA PHE A 980 6.10 2.40 39.12
C PHE A 980 6.87 1.42 38.25
N VAL A 981 7.88 0.72 38.78
CA VAL A 981 8.62 -0.27 37.99
C VAL A 981 7.68 -1.42 37.58
N HIS A 982 6.80 -1.88 38.47
CA HIS A 982 5.76 -2.83 38.08
C HIS A 982 4.82 -2.25 37.01
N HIS A 983 4.39 -0.98 37.11
CA HIS A 983 3.51 -0.34 36.12
C HIS A 983 4.17 -0.26 34.73
N ILE A 984 5.41 0.21 34.64
CA ILE A 984 6.12 0.36 33.36
C ILE A 984 6.59 -0.96 32.76
N PHE A 985 6.50 -2.11 33.46
CA PHE A 985 6.81 -3.45 32.93
C PHE A 985 5.57 -4.36 32.79
N ALA A 986 4.43 -4.01 33.40
CA ALA A 986 3.15 -4.69 33.20
C ALA A 986 2.34 -4.15 31.99
N ARG A 987 2.80 -3.03 31.40
CA ARG A 987 2.45 -2.51 30.07
C ARG A 987 3.54 -2.84 29.05
#